data_AF-A0A3A9YNP2-F1
#
_entry.id   AF-A0A3A9YNP2-F1
#
_cell.length_a   1.000
_cell.length_b   1.000
_cell.length_c   1.000
_cell.angle_alpha   90.00
_cell.angle_beta   90.00
_cell.angle_gamma   90.00
#
_symmetry.space_group_name_H-M   'P 1'
#
loop_
_entity.id
_entity.type
_entity.pdbx_description
1 polymer ?
#
loop_
_entity_poly.entity_id
_entity_poly.type
_entity_poly.pdbx_seq_one_letter_code
_entity_poly.pdbx_strand_id
1 'polypeptide(L)'
;MTAPTARPRLRVGPGPALPLGAHPVADGIRFSVAAPAAERLHLVLLDPTDGSVRHEVPFPAEHRAGDVFSMVVSGLGPGPVHYGLRAFPPGADPQEAEPPVLLDPYATTLAGAETWGRRRRRRSVVQPPEPFDWQGDRLPQHPEEQLVVYELHVRGFTRHPSSGTEAPGTFEALRRKIPYLRDLGVTCVELMPVFEFDETDNTFTEPATGRPLPNYWGYNPLSYFAPKASYAARPDRVHHEFKLLVRDLHHAGIEVLLDVVFNHTAEGDHRGPDHSWRRLAGGGAYLMDEHGRHLNLTATGNTVNANHPYMRTVILDALRHWATEYHVDGFRFDMAAILARGTDGRPLDDPPLLEAIAHDPVLAGRRLIAEATDASGLDLVGRFPHHGRWAEWNDRYRDTVRRFLTGRPGAAADLATRLAGSPDLYAARGPAASVNYVTCHDGFTLADWSSYDRPHNERNGEQGQDGITANDSWNCGHEGPTGNPAVHRLRARQVKTALLLLLMSRGIPMLTAGDECGRTQLGNNNAYSQDNEISWFDWDLVERHRDLHRFTRLCIAFRRAHPAVHRMRHPTGPTPPGWSLPPMSRHGVRPGRPDRSPHSPLTAVMLHDEDGGPAAGHDTVFLAANRGGDTLPLIPPRPPAGTRWALFADTARTSPADAHPPGREPVLGNAGLLRLAPHSAVVLVATTPEKS
;
A
#
# COMPACT_ATOMS: atom_id res chain seq x y z
N MET A 1 -7.98 -30.82 50.61
CA MET A 1 -6.86 -31.49 49.90
C MET A 1 -7.37 -31.96 48.55
N THR A 2 -7.19 -31.13 47.52
CA THR A 2 -7.47 -31.51 46.12
C THR A 2 -6.32 -32.38 45.62
N ALA A 3 -6.65 -33.56 45.10
CA ALA A 3 -5.67 -34.50 44.56
C ALA A 3 -4.84 -33.84 43.45
N PRO A 4 -3.54 -34.14 43.32
CA PRO A 4 -2.73 -33.63 42.24
C PRO A 4 -3.26 -34.25 40.94
N THR A 5 -3.87 -33.44 40.07
CA THR A 5 -4.22 -33.84 38.72
C THR A 5 -2.94 -34.30 38.02
N ALA A 6 -2.88 -35.58 37.67
CA ALA A 6 -1.74 -36.17 36.96
C ALA A 6 -1.45 -35.33 35.71
N ARG A 7 -0.19 -34.87 35.54
CA ARG A 7 0.23 -34.13 34.35
C ARG A 7 -0.09 -35.00 33.12
N PRO A 8 -0.79 -34.47 32.10
CA PRO A 8 -1.05 -35.24 30.89
C PRO A 8 0.28 -35.74 30.31
N ARG A 9 0.39 -37.05 30.08
CA ARG A 9 1.55 -37.62 29.41
C ARG A 9 1.49 -37.24 27.94
N LEU A 10 2.31 -36.27 27.54
CA LEU A 10 2.53 -35.94 26.14
C LEU A 10 3.09 -37.18 25.42
N ARG A 11 2.55 -37.48 24.24
CA ARG A 11 3.04 -38.56 23.37
C ARG A 11 3.52 -37.96 22.06
N VAL A 12 4.68 -38.41 21.60
CA VAL A 12 5.29 -37.96 20.35
C VAL A 12 5.21 -39.12 19.36
N GLY A 13 4.70 -38.83 18.16
CA GLY A 13 4.61 -39.78 17.05
C GLY A 13 5.14 -39.17 15.75
N PRO A 14 5.33 -39.99 14.71
CA PRO A 14 5.71 -39.51 13.39
C PRO A 14 4.60 -38.66 12.77
N GLY A 15 4.97 -37.69 11.94
CA GLY A 15 4.04 -36.91 11.14
C GLY A 15 4.64 -36.63 9.76
N PRO A 16 3.82 -36.31 8.75
CA PRO A 16 4.33 -35.91 7.44
C PRO A 16 5.09 -34.56 7.55
N ALA A 17 6.18 -34.44 6.79
CA ALA A 17 7.01 -33.23 6.75
C ALA A 17 6.30 -32.01 6.13
N LEU A 18 5.25 -32.21 5.35
CA LEU A 18 4.49 -31.13 4.73
C LEU A 18 2.98 -31.25 5.01
N PRO A 19 2.24 -30.12 5.04
CA PRO A 19 2.73 -28.73 4.93
C PRO A 19 3.53 -28.26 6.16
N LEU A 20 4.31 -27.17 6.03
CA LEU A 20 5.05 -26.54 7.13
C LEU A 20 4.11 -25.82 8.12
N GLY A 21 4.62 -25.53 9.31
CA GLY A 21 3.89 -24.93 10.43
C GLY A 21 3.22 -25.96 11.35
N ALA A 22 2.35 -25.46 12.22
CA ALA A 22 1.65 -26.27 13.21
C ALA A 22 0.16 -26.42 12.87
N HIS A 23 -0.30 -27.67 12.74
CA HIS A 23 -1.62 -28.01 12.22
C HIS A 23 -2.37 -28.97 13.17
N PRO A 24 -3.59 -28.65 13.60
CA PRO A 24 -4.44 -29.60 14.31
C PRO A 24 -4.67 -30.88 13.49
N VAL A 25 -4.55 -32.03 14.12
CA VAL A 25 -4.83 -33.37 13.56
C VAL A 25 -5.70 -34.16 14.54
N ALA A 26 -6.25 -35.30 14.11
CA ALA A 26 -7.22 -36.07 14.90
C ALA A 26 -6.77 -36.36 16.35
N ASP A 27 -5.49 -36.72 16.54
CA ASP A 27 -4.95 -37.12 17.83
C ASP A 27 -4.00 -36.09 18.47
N GLY A 28 -3.96 -34.83 17.98
CA GLY A 28 -3.05 -33.82 18.53
C GLY A 28 -2.74 -32.68 17.58
N ILE A 29 -1.50 -32.19 17.63
CA ILE A 29 -1.00 -31.16 16.71
C ILE A 29 0.24 -31.69 16.01
N ARG A 30 0.26 -31.58 14.69
CA ARG A 30 1.43 -31.84 13.86
C ARG A 30 2.25 -30.56 13.79
N PHE A 31 3.51 -30.62 14.18
CA PHE A 31 4.47 -29.54 14.02
C PHE A 31 5.44 -29.94 12.90
N SER A 32 5.64 -29.07 11.92
CA SER A 32 6.64 -29.26 10.89
C SER A 32 7.41 -27.98 10.59
N VAL A 33 8.73 -28.01 10.75
CA VAL A 33 9.58 -26.82 10.71
C VAL A 33 10.79 -27.08 9.83
N ALA A 34 10.97 -26.26 8.80
CA ALA A 34 12.21 -26.22 8.04
C ALA A 34 13.25 -25.39 8.82
N ALA A 35 14.36 -26.02 9.21
CA ALA A 35 15.40 -25.38 10.00
C ALA A 35 16.81 -25.82 9.52
N PRO A 36 17.24 -25.40 8.32
CA PRO A 36 18.50 -25.85 7.73
C PRO A 36 19.75 -25.43 8.52
N ALA A 37 19.65 -24.42 9.39
CA ALA A 37 20.75 -24.00 10.26
C ALA A 37 20.83 -24.80 11.58
N ALA A 38 19.86 -25.68 11.86
CA ALA A 38 19.76 -26.43 13.10
C ALA A 38 20.24 -27.89 12.95
N GLU A 39 21.06 -28.35 13.91
CA GLU A 39 21.36 -29.77 14.10
C GLU A 39 20.23 -30.45 14.88
N ARG A 40 19.76 -29.80 15.95
CA ARG A 40 18.65 -30.25 16.80
C ARG A 40 17.61 -29.15 16.94
N LEU A 41 16.35 -29.55 17.06
CA LEU A 41 15.22 -28.66 17.27
C LEU A 41 14.35 -29.18 18.42
N HIS A 42 13.94 -28.30 19.33
CA HIS A 42 12.95 -28.60 20.36
C HIS A 42 11.68 -27.78 20.11
N LEU A 43 10.52 -28.41 20.31
CA LEU A 43 9.26 -27.71 20.52
C LEU A 43 9.19 -27.25 21.99
N VAL A 44 8.91 -25.98 22.20
CA VAL A 44 8.77 -25.39 23.52
C VAL A 44 7.29 -25.07 23.76
N LEU A 45 6.63 -25.77 24.68
CA LEU A 45 5.26 -25.47 25.08
C LEU A 45 5.27 -24.39 26.15
N LEU A 46 4.47 -23.35 25.93
CA LEU A 46 4.51 -22.11 26.69
C LEU A 46 3.23 -21.89 27.49
N ASP A 47 3.34 -21.19 28.61
CA ASP A 47 2.20 -20.73 29.38
C ASP A 47 1.42 -19.65 28.60
N PRO A 48 0.09 -19.78 28.47
CA PRO A 48 -0.74 -18.79 27.77
C PRO A 48 -0.73 -17.41 28.45
N THR A 49 -0.42 -17.32 29.75
CA THR A 49 -0.55 -16.10 30.57
C THR A 49 0.70 -15.24 30.52
N ASP A 50 1.87 -15.86 30.72
CA ASP A 50 3.16 -15.16 30.86
C ASP A 50 4.23 -15.59 29.85
N GLY A 51 3.97 -16.63 29.04
CA GLY A 51 4.91 -17.15 28.06
C GLY A 51 6.10 -17.88 28.69
N SER A 52 6.01 -18.33 29.95
CA SER A 52 7.03 -19.17 30.58
C SER A 52 7.02 -20.59 30.00
N VAL A 53 8.18 -21.25 30.03
CA VAL A 53 8.33 -22.62 29.52
C VAL A 53 7.63 -23.61 30.45
N ARG A 54 6.69 -24.38 29.90
CA ARG A 54 6.00 -25.47 30.61
C ARG A 54 6.64 -26.83 30.33
N HIS A 55 6.93 -27.09 29.07
CA HIS A 55 7.54 -28.33 28.60
C HIS A 55 8.44 -28.07 27.39
N GLU A 56 9.50 -28.86 27.27
CA GLU A 56 10.26 -28.98 26.02
C GLU A 56 10.17 -30.40 25.50
N VAL A 57 9.97 -30.51 24.19
CA VAL A 57 9.83 -31.77 23.49
C VAL A 57 10.83 -31.78 22.33
N PRO A 58 11.90 -32.59 22.38
CA PRO A 58 12.85 -32.68 21.28
C PRO A 58 12.16 -33.31 20.06
N PHE A 59 12.41 -32.75 18.87
CA PHE A 59 12.03 -33.41 17.62
C PHE A 59 12.89 -34.67 17.46
N PRO A 60 12.28 -35.86 17.27
CA PRO A 60 13.04 -37.10 17.06
C PRO A 60 13.87 -37.03 15.78
N ALA A 61 15.12 -37.50 15.83
CA ALA A 61 16.03 -37.44 14.69
C ALA A 61 15.52 -38.29 13.50
N GLU A 62 14.82 -39.38 13.79
CA GLU A 62 14.17 -40.26 12.82
C GLU A 62 12.94 -39.61 12.14
N HIS A 63 12.43 -38.48 12.65
CA HIS A 63 11.32 -37.74 12.05
C HIS A 63 11.78 -36.48 11.30
N ARG A 64 13.06 -36.43 10.90
CA ARG A 64 13.64 -35.39 10.06
C ARG A 64 13.72 -35.86 8.60
N ALA A 65 13.15 -35.07 7.69
CA ALA A 65 13.24 -35.30 6.24
C ALA A 65 14.02 -34.14 5.60
N GLY A 66 15.29 -34.38 5.22
CA GLY A 66 16.19 -33.32 4.79
C GLY A 66 16.38 -32.28 5.90
N ASP A 67 16.01 -31.03 5.65
CA ASP A 67 16.08 -29.93 6.62
C ASP A 67 14.76 -29.68 7.38
N VAL A 68 13.77 -30.56 7.21
CA VAL A 68 12.45 -30.41 7.83
C VAL A 68 12.31 -31.35 9.02
N PHE A 69 12.15 -30.77 10.20
CA PHE A 69 11.85 -31.47 11.45
C PHE A 69 10.34 -31.60 11.61
N SER A 70 9.84 -32.81 11.85
CA SER A 70 8.40 -33.03 11.97
C SER A 70 8.04 -33.95 13.13
N MET A 71 6.89 -33.75 13.76
CA MET A 71 6.30 -34.69 14.72
C MET A 71 4.82 -34.40 14.96
N VAL A 72 4.09 -35.39 15.46
CA VAL A 72 2.76 -35.21 16.04
C VAL A 72 2.86 -35.29 17.56
N VAL A 73 2.32 -34.29 18.25
CA VAL A 73 2.27 -34.25 19.71
C VAL A 73 0.83 -34.38 20.18
N SER A 74 0.54 -35.46 20.90
CA SER A 74 -0.77 -35.76 21.49
C SER A 74 -0.83 -35.40 22.96
N GLY A 75 -2.03 -35.14 23.47
CA GLY A 75 -2.28 -34.83 24.89
C GLY A 75 -2.16 -33.34 25.26
N LEU A 76 -2.18 -32.43 24.27
CA LEU A 76 -2.04 -30.99 24.45
C LEU A 76 -3.29 -30.28 25.02
N GLY A 77 -4.41 -30.98 25.13
CA GLY A 77 -5.70 -30.41 25.54
C GLY A 77 -6.49 -29.78 24.39
N PRO A 78 -7.77 -29.44 24.61
CA PRO A 78 -8.68 -28.99 23.53
C PRO A 78 -8.60 -27.49 23.20
N GLY A 79 -7.87 -26.69 23.99
CA GLY A 79 -7.77 -25.24 23.82
C GLY A 79 -6.61 -24.80 22.92
N PRO A 80 -6.43 -23.47 22.75
CA PRO A 80 -5.29 -22.92 22.03
C PRO A 80 -3.97 -23.39 22.65
N VAL A 81 -3.03 -23.79 21.80
CA VAL A 81 -1.69 -24.23 22.21
C VAL A 81 -0.69 -23.14 21.91
N HIS A 82 -0.04 -22.64 22.96
CA HIS A 82 1.03 -21.65 22.85
C HIS A 82 2.37 -22.36 22.81
N TYR A 83 3.18 -22.02 21.82
CA TYR A 83 4.45 -22.70 21.59
C TYR A 83 5.51 -21.76 21.01
N GLY A 84 6.75 -22.24 21.04
CA GLY A 84 7.87 -21.69 20.32
C GLY A 84 8.83 -22.82 19.95
N LEU A 85 9.98 -22.45 19.41
CA LEU A 85 11.00 -23.37 18.93
C LEU A 85 12.33 -23.05 19.59
N ARG A 86 13.16 -24.05 19.85
CA ARG A 86 14.54 -23.85 20.28
C ARG A 86 15.47 -24.60 19.33
N ALA A 87 16.29 -23.85 18.60
CA ALA A 87 17.20 -24.38 17.59
C ALA A 87 18.62 -24.44 18.16
N PHE A 88 19.28 -25.58 17.96
CA PHE A 88 20.67 -25.79 18.36
C PHE A 88 21.53 -25.94 17.09
N PRO A 89 22.52 -25.05 16.88
CA PRO A 89 23.41 -25.15 15.72
C PRO A 89 24.37 -26.35 15.84
N PRO A 90 24.99 -26.76 14.74
CA PRO A 90 26.00 -27.81 14.74
C PRO A 90 27.12 -27.54 15.75
N GLY A 91 27.42 -28.53 16.60
CA GLY A 91 28.52 -28.42 17.56
C GLY A 91 28.29 -27.47 18.73
N ALA A 92 27.04 -27.05 18.99
CA ALA A 92 26.68 -26.23 20.15
C ALA A 92 27.14 -26.90 21.46
N ASP A 93 27.89 -26.15 22.29
CA ASP A 93 28.38 -26.62 23.59
C ASP A 93 27.20 -26.81 24.55
N PRO A 94 27.04 -27.98 25.20
CA PRO A 94 26.06 -28.17 26.27
C PRO A 94 26.18 -27.17 27.43
N GLN A 95 27.32 -26.50 27.61
CA GLN A 95 27.57 -25.47 28.61
C GLN A 95 27.23 -24.04 28.14
N GLU A 96 26.90 -23.82 26.87
CA GLU A 96 26.44 -22.51 26.39
C GLU A 96 25.11 -22.08 27.04
N ALA A 97 24.90 -20.77 27.08
CA ALA A 97 23.62 -20.21 27.52
C ALA A 97 22.47 -20.77 26.67
N GLU A 98 21.35 -21.09 27.32
CA GLU A 98 20.18 -21.66 26.67
C GLU A 98 19.74 -20.80 25.45
N PRO A 99 19.65 -21.38 24.22
CA PRO A 99 19.28 -20.60 23.03
C PRO A 99 17.91 -19.94 23.18
N PRO A 100 17.63 -18.77 22.59
CA PRO A 100 16.33 -18.12 22.75
C PRO A 100 15.16 -18.98 22.23
N VAL A 101 13.96 -18.72 22.77
CA VAL A 101 12.72 -19.30 22.23
C VAL A 101 12.27 -18.49 21.02
N LEU A 102 12.22 -19.16 19.88
CA LEU A 102 11.92 -18.62 18.56
C LEU A 102 10.44 -18.78 18.22
N LEU A 103 9.93 -17.89 17.39
CA LEU A 103 8.63 -18.01 16.74
C LEU A 103 8.71 -19.00 15.58
N ASP A 104 7.57 -19.60 15.24
CA ASP A 104 7.45 -20.44 14.04
C ASP A 104 7.25 -19.51 12.83
N PRO A 105 8.08 -19.60 11.78
CA PRO A 105 7.92 -18.83 10.55
C PRO A 105 6.53 -18.93 9.91
N TYR A 106 5.81 -20.05 10.14
CA TYR A 106 4.47 -20.34 9.61
C TYR A 106 3.37 -20.14 10.65
N ALA A 107 3.64 -19.49 11.79
CA ALA A 107 2.62 -19.18 12.77
C ALA A 107 1.55 -18.25 12.18
N THR A 108 0.32 -18.75 12.07
CA THR A 108 -0.86 -17.98 11.61
C THR A 108 -1.47 -17.10 12.71
N THR A 109 -0.98 -17.23 13.94
CA THR A 109 -1.40 -16.40 15.08
C THR A 109 -0.22 -16.26 16.04
N LEU A 110 0.02 -15.02 16.48
CA LEU A 110 1.00 -14.70 17.52
C LEU A 110 0.29 -14.10 18.73
N ALA A 111 0.78 -14.44 19.92
CA ALA A 111 0.32 -13.87 21.18
C ALA A 111 1.46 -13.11 21.86
N GLY A 112 1.14 -12.22 22.80
CA GLY A 112 2.11 -11.36 23.50
C GLY A 112 2.23 -9.94 22.96
N ALA A 113 1.32 -9.50 22.08
CA ALA A 113 1.13 -8.10 21.69
C ALA A 113 -0.33 -7.79 21.30
N GLU A 114 -1.24 -8.37 22.06
CA GLU A 114 -2.68 -8.13 21.95
C GLU A 114 -3.03 -6.69 22.34
N THR A 115 -2.16 -6.00 23.08
CA THR A 115 -2.35 -4.62 23.52
C THR A 115 -1.27 -3.73 22.93
N TRP A 116 -1.68 -2.76 22.11
CA TRP A 116 -0.80 -1.78 21.48
C TRP A 116 0.09 -1.06 22.50
N GLY A 117 1.39 -0.97 22.22
CA GLY A 117 2.40 -0.31 23.03
C GLY A 117 2.84 -1.12 24.25
N ARG A 118 2.43 -2.39 24.37
CA ARG A 118 2.79 -3.26 25.49
C ARG A 118 3.52 -4.52 25.03
N ARG A 119 4.83 -4.53 25.27
CA ARG A 119 5.68 -5.68 24.98
C ARG A 119 5.52 -6.77 26.05
N ARG A 120 5.09 -7.96 25.64
CA ARG A 120 5.12 -9.20 26.46
C ARG A 120 5.95 -10.27 25.74
N ARG A 121 6.16 -11.43 26.37
CA ARG A 121 6.82 -12.58 25.73
C ARG A 121 5.97 -13.06 24.56
N ARG A 122 6.51 -12.90 23.35
CA ARG A 122 5.89 -13.36 22.10
C ARG A 122 5.87 -14.89 22.05
N ARG A 123 4.83 -15.44 21.46
CA ARG A 123 4.66 -16.90 21.29
C ARG A 123 3.79 -17.21 20.08
N SER A 124 4.12 -18.27 19.37
CA SER A 124 3.27 -18.84 18.33
C SER A 124 2.04 -19.48 18.97
N VAL A 125 0.91 -19.43 18.29
CA VAL A 125 -0.35 -20.02 18.76
C VAL A 125 -0.95 -20.89 17.67
N VAL A 126 -1.30 -22.12 18.04
CA VAL A 126 -2.22 -22.93 17.24
C VAL A 126 -3.61 -22.79 17.83
N GLN A 127 -4.51 -22.20 17.05
CA GLN A 127 -5.92 -22.14 17.40
C GLN A 127 -6.60 -23.48 17.06
N PRO A 128 -7.60 -23.93 17.85
CA PRO A 128 -8.48 -24.99 17.42
C PRO A 128 -9.14 -24.63 16.07
N PRO A 129 -9.46 -25.61 15.20
CA PRO A 129 -10.11 -25.33 13.93
C PRO A 129 -11.43 -24.60 14.16
N GLU A 130 -11.54 -23.38 13.63
CA GLU A 130 -12.76 -22.58 13.63
C GLU A 130 -13.14 -22.27 12.17
N PRO A 131 -14.16 -22.93 11.60
CA PRO A 131 -14.61 -22.61 10.25
C PRO A 131 -15.15 -21.18 10.20
N PHE A 132 -14.79 -20.45 9.15
CA PHE A 132 -15.33 -19.13 8.87
C PHE A 132 -16.38 -19.22 7.76
N ASP A 133 -17.57 -18.67 8.01
CA ASP A 133 -18.61 -18.56 6.99
C ASP A 133 -18.44 -17.27 6.17
N TRP A 134 -17.93 -17.45 4.95
CA TRP A 134 -17.76 -16.38 3.97
C TRP A 134 -19.09 -15.88 3.38
N GLN A 135 -20.24 -16.51 3.67
CA GLN A 135 -21.56 -16.08 3.21
C GLN A 135 -21.66 -15.90 1.68
N GLY A 136 -20.93 -16.73 0.93
CA GLY A 136 -20.91 -16.69 -0.53
C GLY A 136 -20.02 -15.60 -1.11
N ASP A 137 -19.11 -15.02 -0.31
CA ASP A 137 -18.11 -14.04 -0.74
C ASP A 137 -17.45 -14.40 -2.08
N ARG A 138 -17.25 -13.38 -2.91
CA ARG A 138 -16.52 -13.47 -4.17
C ARG A 138 -15.68 -12.22 -4.32
N LEU A 139 -14.49 -12.41 -4.86
CA LEU A 139 -13.59 -11.34 -5.24
C LEU A 139 -14.32 -10.36 -6.18
N PRO A 140 -14.30 -9.04 -5.93
CA PRO A 140 -14.95 -8.06 -6.80
C PRO A 140 -14.39 -8.05 -8.23
N GLN A 141 -13.08 -8.23 -8.40
CA GLN A 141 -12.36 -8.31 -9.69
C GLN A 141 -12.72 -7.20 -10.69
N HIS A 142 -12.62 -5.94 -10.27
CA HIS A 142 -12.82 -4.79 -11.15
C HIS A 142 -11.85 -4.82 -12.33
N PRO A 143 -12.27 -4.42 -13.54
CA PRO A 143 -11.33 -4.14 -14.61
C PRO A 143 -10.31 -3.09 -14.16
N GLU A 144 -9.05 -3.17 -14.63
CA GLU A 144 -7.99 -2.24 -14.22
C GLU A 144 -8.37 -0.78 -14.49
N GLU A 145 -9.12 -0.55 -15.57
CA GLU A 145 -9.64 0.77 -15.96
C GLU A 145 -10.63 1.40 -14.98
N GLN A 146 -11.21 0.61 -14.08
CA GLN A 146 -12.15 1.10 -13.06
C GLN A 146 -11.51 1.23 -11.68
N LEU A 147 -10.26 0.79 -11.51
CA LEU A 147 -9.59 0.84 -10.23
C LEU A 147 -9.34 2.27 -9.76
N VAL A 148 -9.72 2.54 -8.52
CA VAL A 148 -9.29 3.70 -7.73
C VAL A 148 -8.85 3.16 -6.37
N VAL A 149 -7.53 3.17 -6.14
CA VAL A 149 -6.90 2.63 -4.93
C VAL A 149 -6.92 3.69 -3.83
N TYR A 150 -7.20 3.27 -2.61
CA TYR A 150 -7.22 4.13 -1.42
C TYR A 150 -6.33 3.54 -0.34
N GLU A 151 -5.13 4.12 -0.19
CA GLU A 151 -4.11 3.72 0.76
C GLU A 151 -4.49 4.21 2.17
N LEU A 152 -4.63 3.29 3.13
CA LEU A 152 -5.02 3.63 4.49
C LEU A 152 -4.28 2.82 5.58
N HIS A 153 -4.13 3.43 6.75
CA HIS A 153 -3.63 2.78 7.95
C HIS A 153 -4.79 2.27 8.83
N VAL A 154 -4.87 0.97 9.09
CA VAL A 154 -5.98 0.35 9.85
C VAL A 154 -6.22 1.05 11.18
N ARG A 155 -5.16 1.26 11.96
CA ARG A 155 -5.26 1.95 13.24
C ARG A 155 -5.61 3.43 13.06
N GLY A 156 -4.86 4.12 12.22
CA GLY A 156 -4.99 5.56 12.00
C GLY A 156 -6.37 6.00 11.56
N PHE A 157 -7.00 5.18 10.71
CA PHE A 157 -8.26 5.52 10.08
C PHE A 157 -9.42 5.70 11.07
N THR A 158 -9.38 5.06 12.23
CA THR A 158 -10.45 5.15 13.23
C THR A 158 -9.99 5.50 14.63
N ARG A 159 -8.69 5.72 14.86
CA ARG A 159 -8.15 5.98 16.20
C ARG A 159 -8.59 7.32 16.79
N HIS A 160 -8.73 8.35 15.96
CA HIS A 160 -9.16 9.68 16.42
C HIS A 160 -10.59 9.63 17.02
N PRO A 161 -10.89 10.34 18.12
CA PRO A 161 -12.22 10.30 18.75
C PRO A 161 -13.38 10.69 17.83
N SER A 162 -13.16 11.58 16.85
CA SER A 162 -14.17 11.96 15.86
C SER A 162 -14.63 10.80 14.96
N SER A 163 -13.92 9.66 14.97
CA SER A 163 -14.38 8.45 14.27
C SER A 163 -15.71 7.92 14.80
N GLY A 164 -16.03 8.15 16.09
CA GLY A 164 -17.27 7.69 16.72
C GLY A 164 -17.40 6.16 16.80
N THR A 165 -16.31 5.41 16.66
CA THR A 165 -16.32 3.94 16.72
C THR A 165 -16.06 3.41 18.13
N GLU A 166 -16.65 2.27 18.50
CA GLU A 166 -16.52 1.69 19.85
C GLU A 166 -15.14 1.09 20.16
N ALA A 167 -14.45 0.54 19.14
CA ALA A 167 -13.11 -0.02 19.26
C ALA A 167 -12.08 0.69 18.35
N PRO A 168 -11.75 1.97 18.60
CA PRO A 168 -10.91 2.80 17.72
C PRO A 168 -9.57 2.17 17.35
N GLY A 169 -9.28 2.14 16.06
CA GLY A 169 -8.02 1.68 15.49
C GLY A 169 -7.93 0.16 15.29
N THR A 170 -9.06 -0.48 15.00
CA THR A 170 -9.16 -1.93 14.80
C THR A 170 -9.82 -2.29 13.46
N PHE A 171 -9.70 -3.55 13.03
CA PHE A 171 -10.38 -4.10 11.87
C PHE A 171 -11.90 -3.94 11.97
N GLU A 172 -12.50 -4.21 13.14
CA GLU A 172 -13.93 -4.01 13.37
C GLU A 172 -14.33 -2.53 13.23
N ALA A 173 -13.54 -1.60 13.76
CA ALA A 173 -13.82 -0.17 13.61
C ALA A 173 -13.69 0.30 12.15
N LEU A 174 -12.67 -0.16 11.42
CA LEU A 174 -12.51 0.11 9.99
C LEU A 174 -13.71 -0.42 9.19
N ARG A 175 -14.20 -1.63 9.50
CA ARG A 175 -15.39 -2.23 8.89
C ARG A 175 -16.62 -1.32 9.01
N ARG A 176 -16.77 -0.58 10.13
CA ARG A 176 -17.86 0.40 10.31
C ARG A 176 -17.75 1.63 9.42
N LYS A 177 -16.60 1.87 8.80
CA LYS A 177 -16.36 3.00 7.88
C LYS A 177 -16.46 2.63 6.40
N ILE A 178 -16.79 1.38 6.05
CA ILE A 178 -17.06 0.96 4.66
C ILE A 178 -18.09 1.88 3.94
N PRO A 179 -19.18 2.35 4.58
CA PRO A 179 -20.11 3.27 3.92
C PRO A 179 -19.46 4.57 3.41
N TYR A 180 -18.44 5.08 4.11
CA TYR A 180 -17.67 6.25 3.68
C TYR A 180 -16.87 5.95 2.41
N LEU A 181 -16.14 4.83 2.39
CA LEU A 181 -15.35 4.42 1.22
C LEU A 181 -16.23 4.25 -0.02
N ARG A 182 -17.42 3.65 0.17
CA ARG A 182 -18.42 3.50 -0.90
C ARG A 182 -18.97 4.84 -1.37
N ASP A 183 -19.23 5.79 -0.46
CA ASP A 183 -19.69 7.15 -0.83
C ASP A 183 -18.61 7.92 -1.60
N LEU A 184 -17.34 7.83 -1.16
CA LEU A 184 -16.21 8.44 -1.85
C LEU A 184 -16.06 7.89 -3.28
N GLY A 185 -16.37 6.62 -3.48
CA GLY A 185 -16.40 5.96 -4.79
C GLY A 185 -15.12 5.17 -5.13
N VAL A 186 -14.27 4.91 -4.14
CA VAL A 186 -13.08 4.07 -4.30
C VAL A 186 -13.49 2.61 -4.50
N THR A 187 -12.69 1.85 -5.24
CA THR A 187 -13.00 0.45 -5.60
C THR A 187 -12.03 -0.53 -4.99
N CYS A 188 -10.97 -0.04 -4.36
CA CYS A 188 -9.90 -0.85 -3.79
C CYS A 188 -9.30 -0.10 -2.60
N VAL A 189 -9.09 -0.80 -1.49
CA VAL A 189 -8.27 -0.30 -0.37
C VAL A 189 -6.92 -0.99 -0.37
N GLU A 190 -5.87 -0.20 -0.20
CA GLU A 190 -4.53 -0.71 0.08
C GLU A 190 -4.25 -0.51 1.56
N LEU A 191 -4.21 -1.62 2.31
CA LEU A 191 -3.92 -1.59 3.73
C LEU A 191 -2.41 -1.55 3.92
N MET A 192 -1.93 -0.50 4.59
CA MET A 192 -0.57 -0.46 5.17
C MET A 192 -0.33 -1.72 6.04
N PRO A 193 0.92 -2.09 6.35
CA PRO A 193 1.28 -3.42 6.86
C PRO A 193 0.36 -3.97 7.95
N VAL A 194 -0.29 -5.10 7.64
CA VAL A 194 -1.18 -5.83 8.56
C VAL A 194 -0.58 -7.13 9.07
N PHE A 195 0.62 -7.49 8.60
CA PHE A 195 1.39 -8.59 9.16
C PHE A 195 1.78 -8.25 10.60
N GLU A 196 1.97 -9.25 11.45
CA GLU A 196 2.38 -8.99 12.83
C GLU A 196 3.78 -8.35 12.86
N PHE A 197 3.89 -7.20 13.53
CA PHE A 197 5.12 -6.46 13.81
C PHE A 197 5.16 -6.04 15.29
N ASP A 198 6.30 -5.58 15.78
CA ASP A 198 6.43 -5.04 17.13
C ASP A 198 6.35 -3.51 17.11
N GLU A 199 5.22 -2.94 17.50
CA GLU A 199 5.09 -1.48 17.58
C GLU A 199 6.00 -0.83 18.63
N THR A 200 6.73 -1.62 19.44
CA THR A 200 7.65 -1.13 20.48
C THR A 200 9.14 -1.31 20.12
N ASP A 201 9.45 -1.66 18.88
CA ASP A 201 10.82 -1.90 18.42
C ASP A 201 11.60 -0.63 18.05
N ASN A 202 10.92 0.50 17.90
CA ASN A 202 11.54 1.77 17.60
C ASN A 202 12.40 2.26 18.77
N THR A 203 13.64 2.62 18.47
CA THR A 203 14.66 3.02 19.46
C THR A 203 14.63 4.51 19.78
N PHE A 204 13.89 5.31 19.01
CA PHE A 204 13.80 6.75 19.22
C PHE A 204 12.75 7.12 20.27
N THR A 205 12.96 8.26 20.89
CA THR A 205 12.05 8.84 21.89
C THR A 205 11.58 10.19 21.43
N GLU A 206 10.35 10.55 21.81
CA GLU A 206 9.79 11.86 21.50
C GLU A 206 10.60 12.94 22.26
N PRO A 207 11.12 13.98 21.58
CA PRO A 207 12.06 14.92 22.20
C PRO A 207 11.51 15.75 23.37
N ALA A 208 10.22 16.11 23.36
CA ALA A 208 9.63 16.96 24.38
C ALA A 208 9.26 16.22 25.68
N THR A 209 9.00 14.92 25.58
CA THR A 209 8.42 14.09 26.66
C THR A 209 9.35 12.95 27.09
N GLY A 210 10.36 12.61 26.27
CA GLY A 210 11.26 11.49 26.50
C GLY A 210 10.60 10.12 26.43
N ARG A 211 9.34 10.04 25.96
CA ARG A 211 8.61 8.77 25.84
C ARG A 211 9.09 8.00 24.62
N PRO A 212 9.17 6.65 24.68
CA PRO A 212 9.42 5.84 23.50
C PRO A 212 8.40 6.13 22.41
N LEU A 213 8.87 6.33 21.17
CA LEU A 213 8.01 6.41 20.01
C LEU A 213 7.70 5.00 19.52
N PRO A 214 6.46 4.70 19.11
CA PRO A 214 6.16 3.41 18.52
C PRO A 214 6.70 3.30 17.08
N ASN A 215 6.76 2.08 16.56
CA ASN A 215 6.66 1.84 15.12
C ASN A 215 5.18 1.84 14.76
N TYR A 216 4.70 2.95 14.22
CA TYR A 216 3.29 3.17 13.94
C TYR A 216 2.87 2.55 12.61
N TRP A 217 3.68 2.68 11.55
CA TRP A 217 3.33 2.15 10.22
C TRP A 217 3.41 0.63 10.11
N GLY A 218 4.39 0.00 10.77
CA GLY A 218 4.51 -1.45 10.79
C GLY A 218 5.36 -2.08 9.67
N TYR A 219 6.15 -1.28 8.93
CA TYR A 219 7.14 -1.78 7.96
C TYR A 219 8.34 -2.43 8.65
N ASN A 220 8.10 -3.43 9.51
CA ASN A 220 9.12 -4.24 10.16
C ASN A 220 8.51 -5.56 10.67
N PRO A 221 8.18 -6.52 9.78
CA PRO A 221 7.39 -7.69 10.13
C PRO A 221 8.17 -8.69 11.00
N LEU A 222 7.46 -9.28 11.97
CA LEU A 222 7.88 -10.44 12.77
C LEU A 222 7.40 -11.77 12.18
N SER A 223 6.25 -11.77 11.51
CA SER A 223 5.63 -12.94 10.88
C SER A 223 5.01 -12.53 9.55
N TYR A 224 5.03 -13.43 8.57
CA TYR A 224 4.38 -13.23 7.27
C TYR A 224 2.96 -13.83 7.19
N PHE A 225 2.53 -14.59 8.20
CA PHE A 225 1.27 -15.34 8.18
C PHE A 225 0.26 -14.84 9.22
N ALA A 226 0.73 -14.19 10.27
CA ALA A 226 -0.13 -13.70 11.35
C ALA A 226 -0.63 -12.27 11.05
N PRO A 227 -1.95 -12.01 11.09
CA PRO A 227 -2.46 -10.64 11.15
C PRO A 227 -2.05 -9.96 12.46
N LYS A 228 -1.90 -8.62 12.43
CA LYS A 228 -1.54 -7.81 13.60
C LYS A 228 -2.59 -7.95 14.71
N ALA A 229 -2.22 -8.59 15.81
CA ALA A 229 -3.11 -8.90 16.93
C ALA A 229 -3.68 -7.63 17.59
N SER A 230 -2.88 -6.57 17.72
CA SER A 230 -3.32 -5.30 18.31
C SER A 230 -4.25 -4.47 17.40
N TYR A 231 -4.48 -4.90 16.16
CA TYR A 231 -5.51 -4.34 15.28
C TYR A 231 -6.85 -5.05 15.41
N ALA A 232 -7.00 -6.05 16.26
CA ALA A 232 -8.30 -6.64 16.56
C ALA A 232 -8.93 -5.99 17.80
N ALA A 233 -10.25 -5.77 17.77
CA ALA A 233 -11.03 -5.39 18.94
C ALA A 233 -11.07 -6.52 19.97
N ARG A 234 -11.08 -7.78 19.50
CA ARG A 234 -10.89 -8.99 20.28
C ARG A 234 -9.67 -9.75 19.76
N PRO A 235 -8.49 -9.62 20.42
CA PRO A 235 -7.24 -10.22 19.95
C PRO A 235 -7.26 -11.75 19.78
N ASP A 236 -8.05 -12.47 20.57
CA ASP A 236 -8.28 -13.92 20.41
C ASP A 236 -9.08 -14.29 19.15
N ARG A 237 -9.62 -13.29 18.45
CA ARG A 237 -10.45 -13.38 17.25
C ARG A 237 -9.86 -12.63 16.06
N VAL A 238 -8.58 -12.29 16.07
CA VAL A 238 -7.92 -11.48 15.04
C VAL A 238 -8.13 -12.03 13.62
N HIS A 239 -8.03 -13.35 13.43
CA HIS A 239 -8.29 -14.01 12.15
C HIS A 239 -9.73 -13.78 11.68
N HIS A 240 -10.68 -13.92 12.60
CA HIS A 240 -12.10 -13.76 12.33
C HIS A 240 -12.45 -12.31 12.00
N GLU A 241 -11.92 -11.34 12.75
CA GLU A 241 -12.16 -9.91 12.48
C GLU A 241 -11.58 -9.46 11.15
N PHE A 242 -10.39 -9.94 10.78
CA PHE A 242 -9.82 -9.63 9.47
C PHE A 242 -10.66 -10.23 8.32
N LYS A 243 -11.08 -11.50 8.44
CA LYS A 243 -11.98 -12.13 7.45
C LYS A 243 -13.32 -11.41 7.33
N LEU A 244 -13.91 -10.95 8.44
CA LEU A 244 -15.13 -10.13 8.42
C LEU A 244 -14.93 -8.80 7.69
N LEU A 245 -13.80 -8.13 7.91
CA LEU A 245 -13.47 -6.88 7.21
C LEU A 245 -13.39 -7.12 5.69
N VAL A 246 -12.64 -8.13 5.25
CA VAL A 246 -12.48 -8.46 3.82
C VAL A 246 -13.84 -8.80 3.18
N ARG A 247 -14.61 -9.71 3.79
CA ARG A 247 -15.93 -10.10 3.29
C ARG A 247 -16.86 -8.90 3.13
N ASP A 248 -16.91 -8.01 4.12
CA ASP A 248 -17.82 -6.88 4.09
C ASP A 248 -17.36 -5.78 3.11
N LEU A 249 -16.04 -5.65 2.87
CA LEU A 249 -15.50 -4.82 1.78
C LEU A 249 -15.90 -5.38 0.42
N HIS A 250 -15.76 -6.70 0.20
CA HIS A 250 -16.19 -7.34 -1.04
C HIS A 250 -17.69 -7.22 -1.29
N HIS A 251 -18.53 -7.38 -0.27
CA HIS A 251 -19.97 -7.14 -0.37
C HIS A 251 -20.30 -5.67 -0.72
N ALA A 252 -19.42 -4.73 -0.38
CA ALA A 252 -19.52 -3.33 -0.81
C ALA A 252 -18.90 -3.07 -2.20
N GLY A 253 -18.34 -4.10 -2.85
CA GLY A 253 -17.65 -4.00 -4.13
C GLY A 253 -16.28 -3.34 -4.03
N ILE A 254 -15.59 -3.49 -2.90
CA ILE A 254 -14.27 -2.90 -2.65
C ILE A 254 -13.25 -4.02 -2.48
N GLU A 255 -12.21 -4.01 -3.30
CA GLU A 255 -11.09 -4.95 -3.22
C GLU A 255 -10.13 -4.60 -2.08
N VAL A 256 -9.36 -5.59 -1.63
CA VAL A 256 -8.36 -5.48 -0.56
C VAL A 256 -6.98 -5.86 -1.08
N LEU A 257 -6.08 -4.87 -1.10
CA LEU A 257 -4.65 -5.07 -1.28
C LEU A 257 -3.93 -4.99 0.06
N LEU A 258 -2.93 -5.83 0.25
CA LEU A 258 -2.03 -5.76 1.39
C LEU A 258 -0.69 -5.18 0.96
N ASP A 259 -0.22 -4.17 1.70
CA ASP A 259 1.17 -3.78 1.67
C ASP A 259 2.02 -4.84 2.40
N VAL A 260 2.94 -5.46 1.66
CA VAL A 260 3.73 -6.61 2.12
C VAL A 260 5.22 -6.31 2.09
N VAL A 261 5.86 -6.56 3.24
CA VAL A 261 7.28 -6.31 3.46
C VAL A 261 8.03 -7.63 3.45
N PHE A 262 8.47 -8.05 2.27
CA PHE A 262 9.27 -9.28 2.10
C PHE A 262 10.76 -9.00 1.91
N ASN A 263 11.17 -7.73 1.91
CA ASN A 263 12.53 -7.30 1.64
C ASN A 263 13.44 -7.31 2.89
N HIS A 264 12.89 -7.18 4.10
CA HIS A 264 13.58 -7.27 5.39
C HIS A 264 12.67 -7.82 6.50
N THR A 265 13.22 -8.02 7.71
CA THR A 265 12.46 -8.45 8.89
C THR A 265 12.86 -7.68 10.17
N ALA A 266 12.02 -7.80 11.19
CA ALA A 266 12.25 -7.24 12.54
C ALA A 266 13.46 -7.81 13.30
N GLU A 267 14.16 -8.82 12.77
CA GLU A 267 15.40 -9.28 13.40
C GLU A 267 16.55 -8.28 13.25
N GLY A 268 16.46 -7.30 12.34
CA GLY A 268 17.51 -6.30 12.10
C GLY A 268 18.86 -6.93 11.74
N ASP A 269 19.96 -6.23 12.04
CA ASP A 269 21.33 -6.74 11.83
C ASP A 269 21.80 -7.66 12.98
N HIS A 270 23.09 -8.00 13.02
CA HIS A 270 23.71 -8.83 14.07
C HIS A 270 23.45 -8.38 15.53
N ARG A 271 23.06 -7.11 15.76
CA ARG A 271 22.73 -6.55 17.10
C ARG A 271 21.25 -6.69 17.43
N GLY A 272 20.41 -6.94 16.42
CA GLY A 272 18.99 -7.13 16.60
C GLY A 272 18.64 -8.49 17.23
N PRO A 273 17.37 -8.67 17.62
CA PRO A 273 16.89 -9.85 18.34
C PRO A 273 16.81 -11.10 17.45
N ASP A 274 17.00 -12.26 18.08
CA ASP A 274 16.69 -13.56 17.49
C ASP A 274 15.21 -13.89 17.72
N HIS A 275 14.37 -13.59 16.73
CA HIS A 275 12.93 -13.85 16.79
C HIS A 275 12.54 -15.17 16.13
N SER A 276 13.16 -15.53 15.01
CA SER A 276 12.72 -16.65 14.16
C SER A 276 13.83 -17.06 13.19
N TRP A 277 13.87 -16.45 12.00
CA TRP A 277 14.60 -16.95 10.84
C TRP A 277 16.11 -17.00 11.01
N ARG A 278 16.72 -16.07 11.75
CA ARG A 278 18.18 -16.01 11.90
C ARG A 278 18.74 -17.31 12.44
N ARG A 279 18.10 -17.87 13.46
CA ARG A 279 18.52 -19.11 14.11
C ARG A 279 17.99 -20.37 13.42
N LEU A 280 16.91 -20.26 12.65
CA LEU A 280 16.35 -21.40 11.91
C LEU A 280 17.03 -21.63 10.56
N ALA A 281 17.42 -20.56 9.85
CA ALA A 281 17.86 -20.63 8.46
C ALA A 281 19.11 -19.79 8.11
N GLY A 282 19.54 -18.86 8.97
CA GLY A 282 20.79 -18.10 8.77
C GLY A 282 20.91 -17.46 7.38
N GLY A 283 21.96 -17.79 6.62
CA GLY A 283 22.19 -17.30 5.25
C GLY A 283 21.15 -17.77 4.21
N GLY A 284 20.35 -18.78 4.54
CA GLY A 284 19.18 -19.16 3.75
C GLY A 284 18.00 -18.18 3.91
N ALA A 285 17.98 -17.39 5.00
CA ALA A 285 16.99 -16.36 5.27
C ALA A 285 17.45 -14.95 4.91
N TYR A 286 18.72 -14.63 5.13
CA TYR A 286 19.27 -13.28 4.94
C TYR A 286 20.46 -13.27 4.00
N LEU A 287 20.57 -12.19 3.22
CA LEU A 287 21.76 -11.93 2.42
C LEU A 287 22.94 -11.60 3.35
N MET A 288 24.05 -12.29 3.11
CA MET A 288 25.29 -12.13 3.87
C MET A 288 26.42 -11.72 2.94
N ASP A 289 27.35 -10.91 3.44
CA ASP A 289 28.61 -10.65 2.75
C ASP A 289 29.60 -11.80 2.92
N GLU A 290 30.77 -11.69 2.27
CA GLU A 290 31.84 -12.69 2.31
C GLU A 290 32.39 -12.97 3.73
N HIS A 291 32.10 -12.08 4.70
CA HIS A 291 32.51 -12.19 6.10
C HIS A 291 31.37 -12.67 7.01
N GLY A 292 30.23 -13.06 6.45
CA GLY A 292 29.06 -13.52 7.21
C GLY A 292 28.26 -12.41 7.88
N ARG A 293 28.43 -11.14 7.47
CA ARG A 293 27.67 -10.00 8.00
C ARG A 293 26.44 -9.74 7.12
N HIS A 294 25.35 -9.29 7.73
CA HIS A 294 24.14 -8.93 6.99
C HIS A 294 24.41 -7.83 5.97
N LEU A 295 23.98 -8.05 4.72
CA LEU A 295 23.86 -6.99 3.74
C LEU A 295 22.61 -6.16 4.04
N ASN A 296 22.75 -4.84 4.10
CA ASN A 296 21.69 -3.90 4.45
C ASN A 296 21.30 -3.02 3.25
N LEU A 297 20.68 -3.62 2.24
CA LEU A 297 20.24 -2.94 1.02
C LEU A 297 18.89 -2.22 1.18
N THR A 298 18.23 -2.45 2.32
CA THR A 298 16.93 -1.91 2.73
C THR A 298 17.05 -0.74 3.70
N ALA A 299 18.26 -0.47 4.22
CA ALA A 299 18.54 0.45 5.30
C ALA A 299 17.89 0.11 6.67
N THR A 300 17.34 -1.10 6.85
CA THR A 300 16.68 -1.54 8.09
C THR A 300 17.48 -2.56 8.92
N GLY A 301 18.70 -2.89 8.48
CA GLY A 301 19.67 -3.73 9.19
C GLY A 301 19.90 -5.10 8.54
N ASN A 302 18.89 -5.66 7.87
CA ASN A 302 19.04 -6.89 7.08
C ASN A 302 18.33 -6.79 5.73
N THR A 303 18.69 -7.70 4.84
CA THR A 303 17.98 -7.94 3.58
C THR A 303 17.62 -9.41 3.50
N VAL A 304 16.36 -9.72 3.22
CA VAL A 304 15.86 -11.09 3.03
C VAL A 304 16.49 -11.70 1.78
N ASN A 305 16.95 -12.94 1.88
CA ASN A 305 17.50 -13.70 0.76
C ASN A 305 16.36 -14.30 -0.10
N ALA A 306 15.57 -13.43 -0.72
CA ALA A 306 14.28 -13.75 -1.30
C ALA A 306 14.33 -14.82 -2.42
N ASN A 307 15.45 -14.89 -3.16
CA ASN A 307 15.64 -15.86 -4.23
C ASN A 307 16.29 -17.18 -3.79
N HIS A 308 16.72 -17.30 -2.52
CA HIS A 308 17.12 -18.59 -1.95
C HIS A 308 15.89 -19.52 -1.81
N PRO A 309 15.98 -20.83 -2.14
CA PRO A 309 14.82 -21.73 -2.16
C PRO A 309 14.00 -21.74 -0.86
N TYR A 310 14.67 -21.58 0.29
CA TYR A 310 14.01 -21.52 1.60
C TYR A 310 13.05 -20.31 1.68
N MET A 311 13.55 -19.07 1.54
CA MET A 311 12.70 -17.88 1.63
C MET A 311 11.74 -17.75 0.46
N ARG A 312 12.14 -18.18 -0.74
CA ARG A 312 11.23 -18.20 -1.90
C ARG A 312 9.98 -19.03 -1.60
N THR A 313 10.14 -20.18 -0.95
CA THR A 313 9.02 -21.04 -0.54
C THR A 313 8.17 -20.36 0.53
N VAL A 314 8.80 -19.79 1.57
CA VAL A 314 8.11 -19.06 2.64
C VAL A 314 7.26 -17.90 2.09
N ILE A 315 7.82 -17.10 1.18
CA ILE A 315 7.13 -15.95 0.59
C ILE A 315 5.94 -16.42 -0.29
N LEU A 316 6.14 -17.43 -1.15
CA LEU A 316 5.06 -17.97 -1.97
C LEU A 316 3.93 -18.54 -1.12
N ASP A 317 4.26 -19.28 -0.07
CA ASP A 317 3.26 -19.86 0.83
C ASP A 317 2.53 -18.80 1.64
N ALA A 318 3.20 -17.71 2.04
CA ALA A 318 2.56 -16.56 2.68
C ALA A 318 1.55 -15.89 1.72
N LEU A 319 1.95 -15.61 0.48
CA LEU A 319 1.07 -15.02 -0.53
C LEU A 319 -0.16 -15.91 -0.80
N ARG A 320 0.05 -17.22 -0.95
CA ARG A 320 -1.04 -18.20 -1.12
C ARG A 320 -1.96 -18.21 0.09
N HIS A 321 -1.39 -18.20 1.31
CA HIS A 321 -2.16 -18.16 2.55
C HIS A 321 -3.10 -16.96 2.60
N TRP A 322 -2.61 -15.75 2.33
CA TRP A 322 -3.46 -14.56 2.30
C TRP A 322 -4.50 -14.59 1.18
N ALA A 323 -4.16 -15.12 0.01
CA ALA A 323 -5.09 -15.25 -1.11
C ALA A 323 -6.20 -16.29 -0.86
N THR A 324 -5.90 -17.42 -0.20
CA THR A 324 -6.86 -18.52 0.00
C THR A 324 -7.58 -18.45 1.34
N GLU A 325 -6.89 -18.15 2.43
CA GLU A 325 -7.48 -18.15 3.78
C GLU A 325 -8.22 -16.86 4.12
N TYR A 326 -7.79 -15.75 3.52
CA TYR A 326 -8.30 -14.41 3.80
C TYR A 326 -8.92 -13.72 2.59
N HIS A 327 -8.95 -14.38 1.43
CA HIS A 327 -9.55 -13.87 0.18
C HIS A 327 -8.97 -12.53 -0.32
N VAL A 328 -7.73 -12.20 0.04
CA VAL A 328 -7.06 -10.95 -0.40
C VAL A 328 -7.00 -10.87 -1.94
N ASP A 329 -7.30 -9.70 -2.51
CA ASP A 329 -7.35 -9.48 -3.96
C ASP A 329 -5.97 -9.26 -4.59
N GLY A 330 -4.98 -8.84 -3.80
CA GLY A 330 -3.63 -8.64 -4.28
C GLY A 330 -2.68 -8.01 -3.26
N PHE A 331 -1.51 -7.63 -3.73
CA PHE A 331 -0.40 -7.22 -2.88
C PHE A 331 0.37 -6.05 -3.50
N ARG A 332 0.70 -5.06 -2.67
CA ARG A 332 1.70 -4.03 -2.95
C ARG A 332 2.99 -4.42 -2.24
N PHE A 333 4.07 -4.60 -2.98
CA PHE A 333 5.34 -5.09 -2.46
C PHE A 333 6.25 -3.90 -2.16
N ASP A 334 6.56 -3.72 -0.87
CA ASP A 334 7.50 -2.74 -0.37
C ASP A 334 8.92 -3.01 -0.84
N MET A 335 9.63 -1.97 -1.30
CA MET A 335 10.97 -2.03 -1.89
C MET A 335 11.19 -3.29 -2.75
N ALA A 336 10.26 -3.54 -3.69
CA ALA A 336 10.20 -4.76 -4.48
C ALA A 336 11.46 -5.02 -5.31
N ALA A 337 12.29 -3.99 -5.58
CA ALA A 337 13.56 -4.18 -6.26
C ALA A 337 14.52 -5.14 -5.51
N ILE A 338 14.40 -5.26 -4.19
CA ILE A 338 15.14 -6.27 -3.40
C ILE A 338 14.79 -7.70 -3.83
N LEU A 339 13.53 -7.95 -4.18
CA LEU A 339 13.05 -9.28 -4.61
C LEU A 339 13.63 -9.67 -5.98
N ALA A 340 14.17 -8.70 -6.73
CA ALA A 340 14.89 -8.95 -7.97
C ALA A 340 16.38 -9.27 -7.75
N ARG A 341 16.89 -9.29 -6.51
CA ARG A 341 18.29 -9.57 -6.23
C ARG A 341 18.55 -11.06 -6.00
N GLY A 342 19.65 -11.55 -6.57
CA GLY A 342 20.15 -12.90 -6.37
C GLY A 342 20.71 -13.11 -4.96
N THR A 343 21.13 -14.34 -4.68
CA THR A 343 21.69 -14.72 -3.38
C THR A 343 23.03 -14.03 -3.06
N ASP A 344 23.66 -13.40 -4.05
CA ASP A 344 24.86 -12.57 -3.93
C ASP A 344 24.54 -11.07 -3.78
N GLY A 345 23.25 -10.72 -3.70
CA GLY A 345 22.76 -9.34 -3.61
C GLY A 345 22.75 -8.56 -4.92
N ARG A 346 23.16 -9.15 -6.05
CA ARG A 346 23.15 -8.46 -7.35
C ARG A 346 21.78 -8.58 -8.04
N PRO A 347 21.31 -7.55 -8.76
CA PRO A 347 20.06 -7.65 -9.52
C PRO A 347 20.13 -8.76 -10.57
N LEU A 348 19.05 -9.52 -10.69
CA LEU A 348 18.83 -10.53 -11.72
C LEU A 348 17.89 -9.96 -12.78
N ASP A 349 18.15 -10.30 -14.05
CA ASP A 349 17.23 -9.99 -15.14
C ASP A 349 15.93 -10.83 -15.03
N ASP A 350 16.06 -12.07 -14.55
CA ASP A 350 14.96 -13.04 -14.42
C ASP A 350 14.98 -13.70 -13.01
N PRO A 351 14.52 -12.98 -11.97
CA PRO A 351 14.56 -13.47 -10.59
C PRO A 351 13.52 -14.58 -10.34
N PRO A 352 13.93 -15.77 -9.89
CA PRO A 352 13.04 -16.93 -9.75
C PRO A 352 11.82 -16.72 -8.83
N LEU A 353 11.92 -15.85 -7.82
CA LEU A 353 10.77 -15.53 -6.97
C LEU A 353 9.69 -14.76 -7.74
N LEU A 354 10.06 -13.72 -8.50
CA LEU A 354 9.06 -12.91 -9.23
C LEU A 354 8.43 -13.72 -10.37
N GLU A 355 9.22 -14.55 -11.05
CA GLU A 355 8.73 -15.53 -12.03
C GLU A 355 7.68 -16.45 -11.39
N ALA A 356 8.04 -17.06 -10.25
CA ALA A 356 7.15 -17.98 -9.55
C ALA A 356 5.86 -17.31 -9.08
N ILE A 357 5.92 -16.08 -8.55
CA ILE A 357 4.72 -15.32 -8.15
C ILE A 357 3.82 -15.04 -9.36
N ALA A 358 4.39 -14.61 -10.49
CA ALA A 358 3.63 -14.25 -11.67
C ALA A 358 2.94 -15.44 -12.35
N HIS A 359 3.54 -16.63 -12.25
CA HIS A 359 3.03 -17.86 -12.86
C HIS A 359 2.32 -18.82 -11.88
N ASP A 360 2.17 -18.42 -10.61
CA ASP A 360 1.47 -19.22 -9.62
C ASP A 360 -0.05 -19.30 -9.91
N PRO A 361 -0.64 -20.51 -10.01
CA PRO A 361 -2.07 -20.67 -10.31
C PRO A 361 -3.01 -20.11 -9.23
N VAL A 362 -2.62 -20.15 -7.95
CA VAL A 362 -3.41 -19.60 -6.83
C VAL A 362 -3.39 -18.06 -6.88
N LEU A 363 -2.27 -17.49 -7.33
CA LEU A 363 -2.09 -16.05 -7.47
C LEU A 363 -2.55 -15.50 -8.84
N ALA A 364 -3.01 -16.35 -9.76
CA ALA A 364 -3.32 -15.97 -11.14
C ALA A 364 -4.34 -14.81 -11.27
N GLY A 365 -5.33 -14.77 -10.38
CA GLY A 365 -6.35 -13.72 -10.34
C GLY A 365 -6.03 -12.54 -9.42
N ARG A 366 -4.80 -12.47 -8.88
CA ARG A 366 -4.41 -11.48 -7.87
C ARG A 366 -3.64 -10.32 -8.50
N ARG A 367 -3.83 -9.13 -7.93
CA ARG A 367 -3.07 -7.93 -8.33
C ARG A 367 -1.69 -7.95 -7.71
N LEU A 368 -0.70 -7.54 -8.49
CA LEU A 368 0.69 -7.44 -8.07
C LEU A 368 1.18 -6.03 -8.39
N ILE A 369 1.51 -5.27 -7.36
CA ILE A 369 2.00 -3.89 -7.46
C ILE A 369 3.39 -3.83 -6.84
N ALA A 370 4.37 -3.29 -7.56
CA ALA A 370 5.73 -3.16 -7.07
C ALA A 370 6.07 -1.69 -6.74
N GLU A 371 6.67 -1.45 -5.58
CA GLU A 371 7.59 -0.33 -5.42
C GLU A 371 8.93 -0.72 -6.03
N ALA A 372 9.17 -0.33 -7.28
CA ALA A 372 10.28 -0.85 -8.07
C ALA A 372 11.64 -0.21 -7.75
N THR A 373 11.88 0.21 -6.51
CA THR A 373 13.13 0.82 -6.04
C THR A 373 13.63 0.15 -4.75
N ASP A 374 14.89 0.40 -4.36
CA ASP A 374 15.41 0.07 -3.02
C ASP A 374 16.35 1.14 -2.46
N ALA A 375 16.67 1.03 -1.17
CA ALA A 375 17.47 2.00 -0.43
C ALA A 375 18.97 2.04 -0.85
N SER A 376 19.44 1.07 -1.66
CA SER A 376 20.80 1.11 -2.21
C SER A 376 20.91 1.99 -3.47
N GLY A 377 19.79 2.51 -3.96
CA GLY A 377 19.71 3.35 -5.15
C GLY A 377 19.40 2.57 -6.44
N LEU A 378 18.99 1.29 -6.34
CA LEU A 378 18.49 0.56 -7.50
C LEU A 378 17.08 1.08 -7.84
N ASP A 379 16.91 1.60 -9.05
CA ASP A 379 15.64 2.05 -9.59
C ASP A 379 15.28 1.17 -10.79
N LEU A 380 14.24 0.35 -10.70
CA LEU A 380 13.72 -0.52 -11.75
C LEU A 380 12.40 -0.02 -12.34
N VAL A 381 11.94 1.20 -12.05
CA VAL A 381 10.69 1.74 -12.58
C VAL A 381 10.70 1.70 -14.11
N GLY A 382 9.61 1.18 -14.70
CA GLY A 382 9.44 0.92 -16.13
C GLY A 382 10.05 -0.39 -16.62
N ARG A 383 10.97 -0.99 -15.86
CA ARG A 383 11.77 -2.18 -16.25
C ARG A 383 11.78 -3.30 -15.20
N PHE A 384 10.86 -3.27 -14.24
CA PHE A 384 10.74 -4.33 -13.24
C PHE A 384 10.46 -5.69 -13.93
N PRO A 385 11.03 -6.82 -13.44
CA PRO A 385 10.75 -8.15 -13.98
C PRO A 385 9.27 -8.51 -13.80
N HIS A 386 8.47 -8.18 -14.82
CA HIS A 386 7.03 -8.08 -14.67
C HIS A 386 6.25 -9.29 -15.18
N HIS A 387 6.84 -10.20 -15.97
CA HIS A 387 6.21 -11.43 -16.47
C HIS A 387 4.76 -11.27 -16.97
N GLY A 388 4.45 -10.12 -17.59
CA GLY A 388 3.09 -9.72 -18.02
C GLY A 388 2.05 -9.44 -16.92
N ARG A 389 2.39 -9.46 -15.62
CA ARG A 389 1.44 -9.44 -14.49
C ARG A 389 1.52 -8.22 -13.57
N TRP A 390 2.67 -7.54 -13.51
CA TRP A 390 2.92 -6.52 -12.49
C TRP A 390 2.62 -5.09 -12.95
N ALA A 391 1.94 -4.35 -12.08
CA ALA A 391 1.91 -2.89 -12.08
C ALA A 391 2.97 -2.34 -11.12
N GLU A 392 3.26 -1.06 -11.23
CA GLU A 392 4.29 -0.38 -10.44
C GLU A 392 3.77 0.94 -9.91
N TRP A 393 4.13 1.27 -8.67
CA TRP A 393 4.07 2.66 -8.19
C TRP A 393 4.93 3.53 -9.11
N ASN A 394 4.30 4.57 -9.66
CA ASN A 394 4.94 5.46 -10.63
C ASN A 394 5.43 6.75 -9.97
N ASP A 395 6.59 6.70 -9.34
CA ASP A 395 7.29 7.87 -8.79
C ASP A 395 7.53 8.96 -9.83
N ARG A 396 7.75 8.58 -11.10
CA ARG A 396 7.91 9.55 -12.20
C ARG A 396 6.64 10.35 -12.43
N TYR A 397 5.46 9.76 -12.24
CA TYR A 397 4.18 10.46 -12.26
C TYR A 397 4.10 11.47 -11.12
N ARG A 398 4.31 11.01 -9.88
CA ARG A 398 4.32 11.85 -8.66
C ARG A 398 5.20 13.08 -8.86
N ASP A 399 6.46 12.85 -9.19
CA ASP A 399 7.47 13.89 -9.32
C ASP A 399 7.10 14.85 -10.45
N THR A 400 6.61 14.36 -11.59
CA THR A 400 6.22 15.22 -12.71
C THR A 400 5.06 16.15 -12.34
N VAL A 401 4.02 15.64 -11.67
CA VAL A 401 2.88 16.47 -11.24
C VAL A 401 3.33 17.53 -10.25
N ARG A 402 4.11 17.15 -9.22
CA ARG A 402 4.64 18.08 -8.23
C ARG A 402 5.54 19.14 -8.86
N ARG A 403 6.46 18.73 -9.74
CA ARG A 403 7.36 19.61 -10.50
C ARG A 403 6.62 20.57 -11.42
N PHE A 404 5.55 20.12 -12.07
CA PHE A 404 4.71 20.99 -12.91
C PHE A 404 4.03 22.06 -12.05
N LEU A 405 3.40 21.66 -10.95
CA LEU A 405 2.65 22.57 -10.09
C LEU A 405 3.55 23.56 -9.32
N THR A 406 4.81 23.20 -9.08
CA THR A 406 5.86 24.09 -8.52
C THR A 406 6.67 24.84 -9.59
N GLY A 407 6.34 24.66 -10.87
CA GLY A 407 6.91 25.44 -11.98
C GLY A 407 8.34 25.08 -12.37
N ARG A 408 8.78 23.84 -12.12
CA ARG A 408 10.09 23.36 -12.55
C ARG A 408 10.21 23.28 -14.09
N PRO A 409 11.39 23.57 -14.66
CA PRO A 409 11.61 23.48 -16.10
C PRO A 409 11.35 22.07 -16.66
N GLY A 410 10.78 21.99 -17.85
CA GLY A 410 10.48 20.75 -18.59
C GLY A 410 9.17 20.06 -18.21
N ALA A 411 8.66 20.32 -17.00
CA ALA A 411 7.57 19.54 -16.42
C ALA A 411 6.23 19.62 -17.18
N ALA A 412 5.97 20.69 -17.94
CA ALA A 412 4.74 20.82 -18.72
C ALA A 412 4.65 19.79 -19.88
N ALA A 413 5.78 19.51 -20.53
CA ALA A 413 5.85 18.52 -21.59
C ALA A 413 5.75 17.09 -21.02
N ASP A 414 6.42 16.85 -19.89
CA ASP A 414 6.40 15.58 -19.18
C ASP A 414 4.99 15.27 -18.64
N LEU A 415 4.28 16.27 -18.12
CA LEU A 415 2.91 16.10 -17.64
C LEU A 415 1.98 15.57 -18.74
N ALA A 416 2.13 16.04 -19.98
CA ALA A 416 1.35 15.49 -21.10
C ALA A 416 1.64 14.00 -21.35
N THR A 417 2.86 13.54 -21.08
CA THR A 417 3.22 12.12 -21.16
C THR A 417 2.64 11.32 -19.98
N ARG A 418 2.65 11.89 -18.77
CA ARG A 418 2.02 11.30 -17.58
C ARG A 418 0.50 11.14 -17.73
N LEU A 419 -0.19 12.18 -18.23
CA LEU A 419 -1.63 12.14 -18.53
C LEU A 419 -2.00 11.01 -19.53
N ALA A 420 -1.06 10.66 -20.43
CA ALA A 420 -1.21 9.57 -21.40
C ALA A 420 -0.94 8.16 -20.83
N GLY A 421 -0.72 8.05 -19.52
CA GLY A 421 -0.40 6.79 -18.85
C GLY A 421 1.06 6.37 -18.94
N SER A 422 1.98 7.33 -19.10
CA SER A 422 3.44 7.09 -19.10
C SER A 422 3.93 6.07 -20.16
N PRO A 423 3.60 6.27 -21.45
CA PRO A 423 4.03 5.37 -22.53
C PRO A 423 5.55 5.27 -22.69
N ASP A 424 6.31 6.27 -22.24
CA ASP A 424 7.77 6.23 -22.21
C ASP A 424 8.34 5.18 -21.23
N LEU A 425 7.56 4.82 -20.21
CA LEU A 425 7.90 3.75 -19.26
C LEU A 425 7.24 2.42 -19.65
N TYR A 426 5.99 2.46 -20.13
CA TYR A 426 5.11 1.29 -20.18
C TYR A 426 4.54 0.96 -21.56
N ALA A 427 5.13 1.45 -22.67
CA ALA A 427 4.59 1.25 -24.03
C ALA A 427 4.13 -0.19 -24.34
N ALA A 428 4.89 -1.21 -23.90
CA ALA A 428 4.59 -2.61 -24.14
C ALA A 428 3.54 -3.22 -23.18
N ARG A 429 3.30 -2.58 -22.03
CA ARG A 429 2.38 -3.06 -20.98
C ARG A 429 1.07 -2.28 -20.90
N GLY A 430 1.03 -1.10 -21.51
CA GLY A 430 -0.12 -0.20 -21.43
C GLY A 430 -0.18 0.58 -20.10
N PRO A 431 -1.13 1.52 -19.98
CA PRO A 431 -1.33 2.33 -18.78
C PRO A 431 -1.62 1.51 -17.50
N ALA A 432 -2.13 0.29 -17.61
CA ALA A 432 -2.47 -0.56 -16.46
C ALA A 432 -1.24 -0.90 -15.60
N ALA A 433 -0.04 -0.82 -16.17
CA ALA A 433 1.20 -1.01 -15.42
C ALA A 433 1.58 0.19 -14.53
N SER A 434 0.90 1.33 -14.68
CA SER A 434 1.21 2.58 -13.97
C SER A 434 0.20 2.84 -12.86
N VAL A 435 0.61 2.66 -11.60
CA VAL A 435 -0.13 3.15 -10.44
C VAL A 435 0.31 4.59 -10.19
N ASN A 436 -0.54 5.53 -10.57
CA ASN A 436 -0.30 6.97 -10.47
C ASN A 436 -0.70 7.45 -9.07
N TYR A 437 0.14 8.27 -8.45
CA TYR A 437 -0.16 8.89 -7.17
C TYR A 437 0.56 10.24 -7.08
N VAL A 438 0.04 11.17 -6.28
CA VAL A 438 0.71 12.46 -6.00
C VAL A 438 1.35 12.46 -4.61
N THR A 439 0.85 11.61 -3.73
CA THR A 439 1.16 11.48 -2.31
C THR A 439 0.92 10.02 -1.93
N CYS A 440 1.66 9.55 -0.94
CA CYS A 440 1.52 8.24 -0.30
C CYS A 440 1.75 8.43 1.21
N HIS A 441 1.79 7.35 1.99
CA HIS A 441 2.16 7.43 3.40
C HIS A 441 3.57 8.02 3.61
N ASP A 442 4.50 7.78 2.68
CA ASP A 442 5.80 8.43 2.62
C ASP A 442 5.72 9.86 2.08
N GLY A 443 6.44 10.77 2.73
CA GLY A 443 6.46 12.17 2.35
C GLY A 443 5.26 12.95 2.90
N PHE A 444 5.00 14.10 2.29
CA PHE A 444 3.91 14.97 2.71
C PHE A 444 2.55 14.40 2.32
N THR A 445 1.55 14.66 3.17
CA THR A 445 0.13 14.69 2.77
C THR A 445 -0.09 15.74 1.68
N LEU A 446 -1.19 15.66 0.94
CA LEU A 446 -1.44 16.62 -0.14
C LEU A 446 -1.67 18.04 0.37
N ALA A 447 -2.28 18.18 1.55
CA ALA A 447 -2.41 19.47 2.21
C ALA A 447 -1.05 20.06 2.60
N ASP A 448 -0.17 19.23 3.17
CA ASP A 448 1.16 19.66 3.61
C ASP A 448 2.09 19.96 2.44
N TRP A 449 1.98 19.22 1.33
CA TRP A 449 2.73 19.50 0.10
C TRP A 449 2.48 20.93 -0.43
N SER A 450 1.27 21.47 -0.22
CA SER A 450 0.93 22.85 -0.56
C SER A 450 1.17 23.87 0.58
N SER A 451 1.63 23.40 1.75
CA SER A 451 1.75 24.21 2.96
C SER A 451 3.17 24.32 3.52
N TYR A 452 4.11 23.49 3.09
CA TYR A 452 5.47 23.44 3.62
C TYR A 452 6.52 23.33 2.51
N ASP A 453 7.58 24.14 2.60
CA ASP A 453 8.75 24.07 1.68
C ASP A 453 9.81 23.07 2.17
N ARG A 454 9.81 22.77 3.48
CA ARG A 454 10.76 21.84 4.10
C ARG A 454 10.06 20.92 5.10
N PRO A 455 10.58 19.71 5.34
CA PRO A 455 10.02 18.82 6.36
C PRO A 455 10.24 19.38 7.78
N HIS A 456 9.31 19.04 8.67
CA HIS A 456 9.30 19.34 10.11
C HIS A 456 9.12 18.03 10.88
N ASN A 457 10.16 17.20 10.83
CA ASN A 457 10.18 15.83 11.36
C ASN A 457 10.76 15.76 12.79
N GLU A 458 10.97 16.90 13.46
CA GLU A 458 11.70 16.97 14.73
C GLU A 458 11.11 16.04 15.79
N ARG A 459 9.78 15.84 15.77
CA ARG A 459 9.05 14.96 16.69
C ARG A 459 9.33 13.46 16.51
N ASN A 460 10.03 13.06 15.46
CA ASN A 460 10.44 11.67 15.22
C ASN A 460 11.66 11.25 16.04
N GLY A 461 12.33 12.19 16.72
CA GLY A 461 13.48 11.88 17.59
C GLY A 461 14.83 11.77 16.88
N GLU A 462 14.86 11.99 15.56
CA GLU A 462 16.04 11.85 14.69
C GLU A 462 16.67 13.20 14.32
N GLN A 463 16.42 14.24 15.12
CA GLN A 463 16.93 15.60 14.90
C GLN A 463 16.52 16.19 13.53
N GLY A 464 15.41 15.72 12.96
CA GLY A 464 14.91 16.15 11.65
C GLY A 464 15.76 15.69 10.47
N GLN A 465 16.60 14.66 10.64
CA GLN A 465 17.45 14.10 9.58
C GLN A 465 16.74 13.03 8.75
N ASP A 466 15.62 12.52 9.25
CA ASP A 466 14.81 11.49 8.60
C ASP A 466 13.85 12.07 7.55
N GLY A 467 13.35 11.20 6.68
CA GLY A 467 12.40 11.55 5.63
C GLY A 467 13.01 12.11 4.33
N ILE A 468 12.15 12.36 3.35
CA ILE A 468 12.56 12.84 2.03
C ILE A 468 12.95 14.32 2.13
N THR A 469 14.14 14.68 1.66
CA THR A 469 14.59 16.08 1.66
C THR A 469 14.04 16.87 0.47
N ALA A 470 14.06 16.28 -0.73
CA ALA A 470 13.59 16.89 -1.96
C ALA A 470 12.13 16.52 -2.27
N ASN A 471 11.17 17.31 -1.75
CA ASN A 471 9.74 17.00 -1.87
C ASN A 471 9.05 17.61 -3.11
N ASP A 472 9.73 18.51 -3.81
CA ASP A 472 9.13 19.40 -4.83
C ASP A 472 7.78 19.98 -4.36
N SER A 473 7.77 20.48 -3.12
CA SER A 473 6.63 21.13 -2.46
C SER A 473 6.70 22.65 -2.57
N TRP A 474 5.57 23.31 -2.29
CA TRP A 474 5.49 24.77 -2.25
C TRP A 474 4.45 25.22 -1.22
N ASN A 475 4.88 25.99 -0.22
CA ASN A 475 4.04 26.47 0.87
C ASN A 475 2.99 27.53 0.50
N CYS A 476 2.93 27.91 -0.80
CA CYS A 476 2.01 28.89 -1.35
C CYS A 476 2.16 30.32 -0.77
N GLY A 477 3.34 30.64 -0.23
CA GLY A 477 3.71 31.97 0.25
C GLY A 477 3.75 32.12 1.77
N HIS A 478 3.50 31.06 2.54
CA HIS A 478 3.66 31.05 4.00
C HIS A 478 3.94 29.64 4.49
N GLU A 479 4.92 29.42 5.36
CA GLU A 479 5.22 28.08 5.90
C GLU A 479 4.21 27.68 6.98
N GLY A 480 3.52 26.55 6.78
CA GLY A 480 2.58 25.98 7.76
C GLY A 480 1.26 26.75 7.92
N PRO A 481 0.59 26.66 9.09
CA PRO A 481 -0.68 27.32 9.36
C PRO A 481 -0.60 28.84 9.21
N THR A 482 -1.62 29.45 8.61
CA THR A 482 -1.65 30.90 8.39
C THR A 482 -3.06 31.47 8.55
N GLY A 483 -3.15 32.77 8.88
CA GLY A 483 -4.41 33.50 8.90
C GLY A 483 -4.78 34.16 7.57
N ASN A 484 -3.96 34.03 6.52
CA ASN A 484 -4.13 34.76 5.26
C ASN A 484 -5.10 34.05 4.28
N PRO A 485 -6.29 34.61 4.00
CA PRO A 485 -7.25 34.01 3.06
C PRO A 485 -6.73 33.82 1.63
N ALA A 486 -5.77 34.63 1.17
CA ALA A 486 -5.21 34.49 -0.17
C ALA A 486 -4.36 33.21 -0.30
N VAL A 487 -3.58 32.89 0.73
CA VAL A 487 -2.78 31.65 0.79
C VAL A 487 -3.71 30.43 0.86
N HIS A 488 -4.75 30.47 1.71
CA HIS A 488 -5.74 29.39 1.80
C HIS A 488 -6.44 29.10 0.46
N ARG A 489 -6.86 30.15 -0.26
CA ARG A 489 -7.46 29.99 -1.60
C ARG A 489 -6.50 29.36 -2.60
N LEU A 490 -5.22 29.74 -2.55
CA LEU A 490 -4.19 29.18 -3.42
C LEU A 490 -3.93 27.70 -3.07
N ARG A 491 -3.76 27.36 -1.79
CA ARG A 491 -3.59 25.98 -1.32
C ARG A 491 -4.75 25.08 -1.74
N ALA A 492 -5.99 25.51 -1.46
CA ALA A 492 -7.19 24.77 -1.85
C ALA A 492 -7.24 24.53 -3.38
N ARG A 493 -6.82 25.52 -4.18
CA ARG A 493 -6.73 25.38 -5.63
C ARG A 493 -5.62 24.41 -6.06
N GLN A 494 -4.46 24.44 -5.43
CA GLN A 494 -3.35 23.53 -5.72
C GLN A 494 -3.72 22.07 -5.39
N VAL A 495 -4.34 21.84 -4.23
CA VAL A 495 -4.85 20.52 -3.81
C VAL A 495 -5.90 20.00 -4.81
N LYS A 496 -6.92 20.82 -5.16
CA LYS A 496 -7.92 20.45 -6.16
C LYS A 496 -7.30 20.16 -7.53
N THR A 497 -6.30 20.94 -7.93
CA THR A 497 -5.60 20.75 -9.20
C THR A 497 -4.80 19.44 -9.22
N ALA A 498 -4.10 19.10 -8.14
CA ALA A 498 -3.40 17.83 -8.03
C ALA A 498 -4.34 16.62 -8.09
N LEU A 499 -5.46 16.66 -7.37
CA LEU A 499 -6.51 15.61 -7.41
C LEU A 499 -7.13 15.49 -8.80
N LEU A 500 -7.41 16.62 -9.46
CA LEU A 500 -7.96 16.63 -10.81
C LEU A 500 -6.97 16.02 -11.81
N LEU A 501 -5.68 16.37 -11.76
CA LEU A 501 -4.66 15.78 -12.62
C LEU A 501 -4.53 14.27 -12.40
N LEU A 502 -4.51 13.82 -11.13
CA LEU A 502 -4.50 12.40 -10.77
C LEU A 502 -5.67 11.64 -11.37
N LEU A 503 -6.89 12.10 -11.13
CA LEU A 503 -8.10 11.38 -11.50
C LEU A 503 -8.43 11.46 -12.99
N MET A 504 -7.85 12.42 -13.73
CA MET A 504 -8.00 12.56 -15.18
C MET A 504 -6.86 11.94 -16.00
N SER A 505 -5.88 11.31 -15.35
CA SER A 505 -4.76 10.64 -16.03
C SER A 505 -5.09 9.18 -16.37
N ARG A 506 -4.61 8.68 -17.51
CA ARG A 506 -4.63 7.23 -17.78
C ARG A 506 -3.67 6.49 -16.84
N GLY A 507 -4.01 5.24 -16.52
CA GLY A 507 -3.36 4.44 -15.47
C GLY A 507 -4.26 4.26 -14.25
N ILE A 508 -3.76 3.66 -13.18
CA ILE A 508 -4.53 3.37 -11.96
C ILE A 508 -4.26 4.48 -10.94
N PRO A 509 -5.23 5.36 -10.60
CA PRO A 509 -5.03 6.37 -9.57
C PRO A 509 -5.04 5.76 -8.16
N MET A 510 -4.12 6.20 -7.31
CA MET A 510 -4.09 5.92 -5.89
C MET A 510 -4.20 7.22 -5.08
N LEU A 511 -5.08 7.21 -4.08
CA LEU A 511 -5.30 8.29 -3.11
C LEU A 511 -4.76 7.85 -1.75
N THR A 512 -4.06 8.75 -1.06
CA THR A 512 -3.71 8.57 0.35
C THR A 512 -4.85 9.02 1.24
N ALA A 513 -5.16 8.22 2.26
CA ALA A 513 -6.26 8.50 3.16
C ALA A 513 -6.15 9.89 3.80
N GLY A 514 -7.17 10.70 3.56
CA GLY A 514 -7.34 12.03 4.12
C GLY A 514 -6.99 13.15 3.16
N ASP A 515 -6.36 12.88 2.02
CA ASP A 515 -6.09 13.91 1.01
C ASP A 515 -7.39 14.47 0.41
N GLU A 516 -8.44 13.66 0.35
CA GLU A 516 -9.78 14.05 -0.07
C GLU A 516 -10.48 15.02 0.90
N CYS A 517 -9.97 15.16 2.13
CA CYS A 517 -10.50 16.08 3.13
C CYS A 517 -9.41 16.97 3.74
N GLY A 518 -8.21 17.04 3.16
CA GLY A 518 -7.14 17.92 3.60
C GLY A 518 -6.52 17.54 4.95
N ARG A 519 -6.30 16.23 5.19
CA ARG A 519 -5.50 15.73 6.33
C ARG A 519 -4.10 16.34 6.29
N THR A 520 -3.57 16.66 7.47
CA THR A 520 -2.25 17.24 7.66
C THR A 520 -1.46 16.40 8.66
N GLN A 521 -0.15 16.33 8.46
CA GLN A 521 0.85 15.81 9.40
C GLN A 521 1.67 16.97 10.01
N LEU A 522 1.18 18.20 9.90
CA LEU A 522 1.82 19.43 10.36
C LEU A 522 3.23 19.65 9.78
N GLY A 523 3.45 19.19 8.55
CA GLY A 523 4.74 19.28 7.88
C GLY A 523 5.71 18.14 8.23
N ASN A 524 5.28 17.17 9.04
CA ASN A 524 6.03 15.92 9.18
C ASN A 524 5.81 15.08 7.91
N ASN A 525 6.87 14.80 7.17
CA ASN A 525 6.83 14.04 5.91
C ASN A 525 7.31 12.58 6.07
N ASN A 526 7.45 12.12 7.31
CA ASN A 526 7.90 10.76 7.63
C ASN A 526 7.27 10.33 8.96
N ALA A 527 5.94 10.32 9.04
CA ALA A 527 5.22 10.12 10.29
C ALA A 527 5.17 8.64 10.76
N TYR A 528 6.21 7.86 10.45
CA TYR A 528 6.30 6.41 10.70
C TYR A 528 6.21 6.03 12.17
N SER A 529 6.54 6.96 13.06
CA SER A 529 6.61 6.75 14.50
C SER A 529 5.56 7.52 15.30
N GLN A 530 4.60 8.14 14.61
CA GLN A 530 3.63 9.05 15.22
C GLN A 530 2.26 8.40 15.40
N ASP A 531 2.06 7.61 16.46
CA ASP A 531 0.71 7.14 16.87
C ASP A 531 -0.05 8.22 17.66
N ASN A 532 -0.34 9.34 17.00
CA ASN A 532 -1.05 10.48 17.58
C ASN A 532 -1.77 11.30 16.48
N GLU A 533 -2.28 12.48 16.84
CA GLU A 533 -3.04 13.36 15.96
C GLU A 533 -2.28 13.82 14.70
N ILE A 534 -0.95 13.68 14.63
CA ILE A 534 -0.20 13.85 13.38
C ILE A 534 -0.66 12.84 12.33
N SER A 535 -0.86 11.57 12.71
CA SER A 535 -1.12 10.48 11.77
C SER A 535 -2.55 9.97 11.80
N TRP A 536 -3.31 10.24 12.86
CA TRP A 536 -4.70 9.79 12.95
C TRP A 536 -5.59 10.54 11.95
N PHE A 537 -6.55 9.83 11.38
CA PHE A 537 -7.55 10.43 10.50
C PHE A 537 -8.58 11.20 11.34
N ASP A 538 -8.55 12.52 11.28
CA ASP A 538 -9.57 13.37 11.91
C ASP A 538 -10.82 13.44 11.01
N TRP A 539 -11.88 12.76 11.44
CA TRP A 539 -13.16 12.71 10.73
C TRP A 539 -13.92 14.05 10.73
N ASP A 540 -13.57 15.00 11.60
CA ASP A 540 -14.16 16.35 11.56
C ASP A 540 -13.72 17.10 10.30
N LEU A 541 -12.60 16.70 9.68
CA LEU A 541 -12.13 17.26 8.41
C LEU A 541 -13.08 16.97 7.24
N VAL A 542 -13.81 15.86 7.27
CA VAL A 542 -14.78 15.50 6.22
C VAL A 542 -15.91 16.54 6.16
N GLU A 543 -16.41 17.00 7.31
CA GLU A 543 -17.42 18.06 7.35
C GLU A 543 -16.78 19.45 7.11
N ARG A 544 -15.64 19.73 7.75
CA ARG A 544 -14.95 21.03 7.64
C ARG A 544 -14.54 21.35 6.21
N HIS A 545 -14.09 20.34 5.46
CA HIS A 545 -13.65 20.43 4.07
C HIS A 545 -14.58 19.62 3.15
N ARG A 546 -15.88 19.65 3.44
CA ARG A 546 -16.92 18.97 2.62
C ARG A 546 -16.90 19.37 1.15
N ASP A 547 -16.38 20.56 0.83
CA ASP A 547 -16.23 21.03 -0.53
C ASP A 547 -15.13 20.27 -1.27
N LEU A 548 -14.00 19.99 -0.62
CA LEU A 548 -12.93 19.16 -1.16
C LEU A 548 -13.37 17.70 -1.29
N HIS A 549 -14.02 17.16 -0.26
CA HIS A 549 -14.56 15.79 -0.29
C HIS A 549 -15.56 15.62 -1.45
N ARG A 550 -16.50 16.58 -1.60
CA ARG A 550 -17.41 16.63 -2.75
C ARG A 550 -16.65 16.67 -4.07
N PHE A 551 -15.64 17.53 -4.19
CA PHE A 551 -14.85 17.68 -5.42
C PHE A 551 -14.17 16.37 -5.80
N THR A 552 -13.51 15.70 -4.86
CA THR A 552 -12.85 14.40 -5.08
C THR A 552 -13.85 13.32 -5.51
N ARG A 553 -14.98 13.20 -4.82
CA ARG A 553 -16.05 12.26 -5.17
C ARG A 553 -16.57 12.49 -6.59
N LEU A 554 -16.76 13.75 -6.99
CA LEU A 554 -17.18 14.09 -8.35
C LEU A 554 -16.10 13.77 -9.40
N CYS A 555 -14.82 13.94 -9.08
CA CYS A 555 -13.72 13.55 -9.97
C CYS A 555 -13.63 12.04 -10.16
N ILE A 556 -13.84 11.25 -9.10
CA ILE A 556 -13.92 9.78 -9.18
C ILE A 556 -15.12 9.36 -10.03
N ALA A 557 -16.30 9.96 -9.78
CA ALA A 557 -17.50 9.68 -10.56
C ALA A 557 -17.33 10.04 -12.05
N PHE A 558 -16.72 11.19 -12.34
CA PHE A 558 -16.41 11.60 -13.71
C PHE A 558 -15.44 10.64 -14.37
N ARG A 559 -14.35 10.27 -13.69
CA ARG A 559 -13.42 9.26 -14.19
C ARG A 559 -14.17 8.01 -14.60
N ARG A 560 -15.03 7.47 -13.74
CA ARG A 560 -15.80 6.25 -14.03
C ARG A 560 -16.76 6.39 -15.23
N ALA A 561 -17.25 7.60 -15.49
CA ALA A 561 -18.20 7.87 -16.56
C ALA A 561 -17.56 8.08 -17.94
N HIS A 562 -16.25 8.33 -18.00
CA HIS A 562 -15.57 8.81 -19.20
C HIS A 562 -14.37 7.94 -19.63
N PRO A 563 -14.59 6.89 -20.46
CA PRO A 563 -13.55 6.03 -21.02
C PRO A 563 -12.30 6.76 -21.53
N ALA A 564 -12.44 7.94 -22.13
CA ALA A 564 -11.32 8.72 -22.65
C ALA A 564 -10.18 8.92 -21.64
N VAL A 565 -10.49 9.03 -20.34
CA VAL A 565 -9.50 9.26 -19.27
C VAL A 565 -8.99 7.99 -18.57
N HIS A 566 -9.67 6.84 -18.73
CA HIS A 566 -9.33 5.62 -17.97
C HIS A 566 -9.06 4.37 -18.80
N ARG A 567 -9.20 4.42 -20.14
CA ARG A 567 -8.82 3.30 -21.03
C ARG A 567 -7.39 2.81 -20.82
N MET A 568 -7.22 1.49 -20.82
CA MET A 568 -5.93 0.82 -20.63
C MET A 568 -5.14 0.57 -21.92
N ARG A 569 -5.28 1.47 -22.89
CA ARG A 569 -4.37 1.62 -24.04
C ARG A 569 -3.75 3.00 -24.00
N HIS A 570 -2.50 3.14 -24.44
CA HIS A 570 -1.91 4.46 -24.57
C HIS A 570 -2.60 5.24 -25.71
N PRO A 571 -2.91 6.53 -25.53
CA PRO A 571 -3.51 7.35 -26.58
C PRO A 571 -2.43 7.90 -27.54
N THR A 572 -1.40 7.09 -27.81
CA THR A 572 -0.26 7.47 -28.66
C THR A 572 -0.31 6.70 -29.97
N GLY A 573 0.03 7.37 -31.07
CA GLY A 573 0.08 6.76 -32.40
C GLY A 573 -0.87 7.44 -33.38
N PRO A 574 -1.07 6.85 -34.58
CA PRO A 574 -1.99 7.37 -35.57
C PRO A 574 -3.44 7.26 -35.07
N THR A 575 -4.31 8.09 -35.63
CA THR A 575 -5.76 7.97 -35.42
C THR A 575 -6.23 6.57 -35.83
N PRO A 576 -6.91 5.82 -34.94
CA PRO A 576 -7.46 4.52 -35.29
C PRO A 576 -8.40 4.61 -36.52
N PRO A 577 -8.43 3.58 -37.39
CA PRO A 577 -9.35 3.57 -38.53
C PRO A 577 -10.80 3.78 -38.10
N GLY A 578 -11.48 4.75 -38.73
CA GLY A 578 -12.87 5.09 -38.43
C GLY A 578 -13.06 6.19 -37.39
N TRP A 579 -12.02 6.55 -36.63
CA TRP A 579 -12.11 7.62 -35.63
C TRP A 579 -12.10 9.01 -36.27
N SER A 580 -12.91 9.92 -35.72
CA SER A 580 -13.00 11.31 -36.21
C SER A 580 -11.85 12.20 -35.72
N LEU A 581 -11.25 11.86 -34.57
CA LEU A 581 -10.17 12.62 -33.92
C LEU A 581 -9.07 11.66 -33.42
N PRO A 582 -7.82 12.13 -33.25
CA PRO A 582 -6.77 11.31 -32.65
C PRO A 582 -7.09 10.99 -31.19
N PRO A 583 -6.61 9.84 -30.64
CA PRO A 583 -6.85 9.46 -29.24
C PRO A 583 -6.34 10.49 -28.22
N MET A 584 -5.30 11.22 -28.57
CA MET A 584 -4.86 12.39 -27.85
C MET A 584 -4.30 13.46 -28.78
N SER A 585 -4.57 14.73 -28.47
CA SER A 585 -3.86 15.86 -29.06
C SER A 585 -3.38 16.86 -28.00
N ARG A 586 -2.26 17.53 -28.28
CA ARG A 586 -1.65 18.53 -27.40
C ARG A 586 -1.91 19.94 -27.92
N HIS A 587 -2.20 20.87 -27.01
CA HIS A 587 -2.61 22.23 -27.33
C HIS A 587 -1.82 23.25 -26.49
N GLY A 588 -1.84 24.52 -26.90
CA GLY A 588 -1.42 25.64 -26.05
C GLY A 588 -2.62 26.54 -25.79
N VAL A 589 -2.38 27.85 -25.61
CA VAL A 589 -3.48 28.85 -25.54
C VAL A 589 -4.33 28.87 -26.81
N ARG A 590 -3.78 28.38 -27.92
CA ARG A 590 -4.49 28.13 -29.18
C ARG A 590 -4.48 26.63 -29.52
N PRO A 591 -5.54 26.09 -30.15
CA PRO A 591 -5.60 24.69 -30.54
C PRO A 591 -4.43 24.26 -31.45
N GLY A 592 -3.85 23.08 -31.19
CA GLY A 592 -2.80 22.48 -32.01
C GLY A 592 -1.45 23.20 -31.95
N ARG A 593 -1.30 24.19 -31.06
CA ARG A 593 -0.06 24.98 -30.90
C ARG A 593 0.48 24.90 -29.47
N PRO A 594 0.92 23.71 -29.00
CA PRO A 594 1.54 23.58 -27.68
C PRO A 594 2.83 24.41 -27.60
N ASP A 595 3.01 25.08 -26.47
CA ASP A 595 4.30 25.72 -26.16
C ASP A 595 5.30 24.64 -25.73
N ARG A 596 6.40 24.55 -26.46
CA ARG A 596 7.46 23.55 -26.24
C ARG A 596 8.62 24.11 -25.43
N SER A 597 8.52 25.35 -24.96
CA SER A 597 9.55 25.94 -24.12
C SER A 597 9.67 25.16 -22.80
N PRO A 598 10.89 24.98 -22.26
CA PRO A 598 11.08 24.35 -20.96
C PRO A 598 10.36 25.09 -19.83
N HIS A 599 9.95 26.35 -20.03
CA HIS A 599 9.30 27.19 -19.02
C HIS A 599 7.83 27.42 -19.33
N SER A 600 7.22 26.55 -20.14
CA SER A 600 5.79 26.67 -20.42
C SER A 600 4.97 26.61 -19.13
N PRO A 601 4.02 27.52 -18.91
CA PRO A 601 3.13 27.48 -17.76
C PRO A 601 1.89 26.60 -17.99
N LEU A 602 1.72 26.06 -19.21
CA LEU A 602 0.47 25.43 -19.65
C LEU A 602 0.71 24.02 -20.16
N THR A 603 -0.05 23.08 -19.63
CA THR A 603 -0.27 21.77 -20.25
C THR A 603 -1.74 21.69 -20.64
N ALA A 604 -2.03 21.47 -21.93
CA ALA A 604 -3.39 21.30 -22.43
C ALA A 604 -3.47 20.10 -23.37
N VAL A 605 -4.38 19.16 -23.08
CA VAL A 605 -4.56 17.90 -23.80
C VAL A 605 -6.04 17.65 -24.07
N MET A 606 -6.35 17.10 -25.24
CA MET A 606 -7.66 16.52 -25.53
C MET A 606 -7.49 15.01 -25.61
N LEU A 607 -8.32 14.25 -24.90
CA LEU A 607 -8.41 12.80 -24.93
C LEU A 607 -9.73 12.42 -25.58
N HIS A 608 -9.69 11.40 -26.43
CA HIS A 608 -10.83 10.98 -27.25
C HIS A 608 -10.92 9.46 -27.32
N ASP A 609 -12.15 8.94 -27.27
CA ASP A 609 -12.47 7.52 -27.38
C ASP A 609 -13.73 7.32 -28.24
N GLU A 610 -13.65 6.43 -29.24
CA GLU A 610 -14.79 5.96 -30.07
C GLU A 610 -14.92 4.42 -30.06
N ASP A 611 -14.15 3.71 -29.23
CA ASP A 611 -14.06 2.23 -29.22
C ASP A 611 -15.34 1.51 -28.73
N GLY A 612 -16.37 2.25 -28.29
CA GLY A 612 -17.68 1.71 -27.94
C GLY A 612 -18.65 1.52 -29.13
N GLY A 613 -18.23 1.90 -30.34
CA GLY A 613 -19.04 1.83 -31.56
C GLY A 613 -20.12 2.93 -31.65
N PRO A 614 -20.89 2.99 -32.75
CA PRO A 614 -21.83 4.09 -33.03
C PRO A 614 -22.93 4.28 -31.97
N ALA A 615 -23.23 3.23 -31.18
CA ALA A 615 -24.24 3.25 -30.13
C ALA A 615 -23.73 3.76 -28.77
N ALA A 616 -22.42 3.74 -28.52
CA ALA A 616 -21.83 4.24 -27.27
C ALA A 616 -21.56 5.75 -27.29
N GLY A 617 -21.55 6.37 -28.48
CA GLY A 617 -21.26 7.79 -28.66
C GLY A 617 -19.76 8.11 -28.59
N HIS A 618 -19.42 9.36 -28.88
CA HIS A 618 -18.06 9.88 -28.80
C HIS A 618 -17.80 10.28 -27.33
N ASP A 619 -16.73 9.80 -26.71
CA ASP A 619 -16.30 10.33 -25.40
C ASP A 619 -15.07 11.20 -25.61
N THR A 620 -15.16 12.47 -25.22
CA THR A 620 -14.06 13.44 -25.44
C THR A 620 -13.94 14.36 -24.25
N VAL A 621 -12.73 14.39 -23.68
CA VAL A 621 -12.38 15.19 -22.52
C VAL A 621 -11.22 16.11 -22.89
N PHE A 622 -11.34 17.40 -22.58
CA PHE A 622 -10.26 18.37 -22.73
C PHE A 622 -9.83 18.87 -21.36
N LEU A 623 -8.55 18.71 -21.05
CA LEU A 623 -7.92 19.15 -19.80
C LEU A 623 -6.90 20.22 -20.11
N ALA A 624 -6.93 21.33 -19.37
CA ALA A 624 -5.88 22.34 -19.41
C ALA A 624 -5.52 22.80 -17.99
N ALA A 625 -4.23 22.80 -17.67
CA ALA A 625 -3.68 23.23 -16.40
C ALA A 625 -2.69 24.38 -16.61
N ASN A 626 -2.91 25.49 -15.92
CA ASN A 626 -2.06 26.67 -15.90
C ASN A 626 -1.37 26.77 -14.53
N ARG A 627 -0.06 26.55 -14.48
CA ARG A 627 0.75 26.77 -13.27
C ARG A 627 1.27 28.20 -13.15
N GLY A 628 1.07 29.05 -14.16
CA GLY A 628 1.58 30.41 -14.19
C GLY A 628 0.82 31.37 -13.25
N GLY A 629 1.46 32.49 -12.93
CA GLY A 629 0.87 33.57 -12.12
C GLY A 629 -0.13 34.45 -12.87
N ASP A 630 -0.20 34.31 -14.20
CA ASP A 630 -1.07 35.11 -15.07
C ASP A 630 -2.30 34.32 -15.53
N THR A 631 -3.39 35.04 -15.83
CA THR A 631 -4.56 34.47 -16.50
C THR A 631 -4.27 34.27 -17.97
N LEU A 632 -4.54 33.07 -18.50
CA LEU A 632 -4.31 32.73 -19.90
C LEU A 632 -5.60 32.79 -20.73
N PRO A 633 -5.57 33.39 -21.94
CA PRO A 633 -6.69 33.39 -22.89
C PRO A 633 -6.72 32.06 -23.66
N LEU A 634 -7.31 31.03 -23.06
CA LEU A 634 -7.34 29.67 -23.59
C LEU A 634 -8.48 29.48 -24.59
N ILE A 635 -8.15 29.04 -25.80
CA ILE A 635 -9.12 28.62 -26.81
C ILE A 635 -9.10 27.08 -26.87
N PRO A 636 -10.12 26.36 -26.36
CA PRO A 636 -10.17 24.91 -26.48
C PRO A 636 -10.29 24.49 -27.96
N PRO A 637 -9.81 23.29 -28.34
CA PRO A 637 -10.04 22.74 -29.68
C PRO A 637 -11.55 22.60 -29.95
N ARG A 638 -11.93 22.48 -31.23
CA ARG A 638 -13.33 22.17 -31.56
C ARG A 638 -13.67 20.77 -31.03
N PRO A 639 -14.80 20.61 -30.31
CA PRO A 639 -15.24 19.27 -29.90
C PRO A 639 -15.72 18.49 -31.15
N PRO A 640 -15.98 17.17 -31.04
CA PRO A 640 -16.54 16.37 -32.12
C PRO A 640 -17.79 17.00 -32.76
N ALA A 641 -18.00 16.75 -34.05
CA ALA A 641 -19.14 17.31 -34.78
C ALA A 641 -20.47 16.97 -34.08
N GLY A 642 -21.38 17.95 -33.98
CA GLY A 642 -22.67 17.77 -33.31
C GLY A 642 -22.64 17.91 -31.78
N THR A 643 -21.47 18.13 -31.17
CA THR A 643 -21.33 18.30 -29.71
C THR A 643 -20.93 19.73 -29.33
N ARG A 644 -21.04 20.04 -28.03
CA ARG A 644 -20.54 21.29 -27.43
C ARG A 644 -19.71 20.95 -26.19
N TRP A 645 -18.77 21.82 -25.85
CA TRP A 645 -18.07 21.71 -24.58
C TRP A 645 -19.00 22.05 -23.43
N ALA A 646 -19.05 21.19 -22.43
CA ALA A 646 -19.61 21.48 -21.12
C ALA A 646 -18.50 21.48 -20.07
N LEU A 647 -18.66 22.32 -19.05
CA LEU A 647 -17.67 22.48 -18.00
C LEU A 647 -17.87 21.43 -16.90
N PHE A 648 -16.97 20.47 -16.80
CA PHE A 648 -16.97 19.54 -15.68
C PHE A 648 -16.37 20.21 -14.44
N ALA A 649 -15.11 20.66 -14.52
CA ALA A 649 -14.40 21.22 -13.38
C ALA A 649 -13.57 22.46 -13.74
N ASP A 650 -13.48 23.41 -12.81
CA ASP A 650 -12.62 24.60 -12.84
C ASP A 650 -12.13 24.88 -11.42
N THR A 651 -10.86 24.56 -11.14
CA THR A 651 -10.29 24.64 -9.78
C THR A 651 -10.16 26.07 -9.27
N ALA A 652 -10.35 27.09 -10.13
CA ALA A 652 -10.36 28.48 -9.71
C ALA A 652 -11.68 28.93 -9.09
N ARG A 653 -12.78 28.20 -9.32
CA ARG A 653 -14.10 28.52 -8.80
C ARG A 653 -14.29 28.00 -7.38
N THR A 654 -15.27 28.57 -6.68
CA THR A 654 -15.68 28.09 -5.37
C THR A 654 -16.76 27.02 -5.50
N SER A 655 -16.75 26.04 -4.60
CA SER A 655 -17.81 25.05 -4.50
C SER A 655 -19.18 25.70 -4.31
N PRO A 656 -20.25 25.21 -4.95
CA PRO A 656 -20.30 23.98 -5.75
C PRO A 656 -19.96 24.14 -7.25
N ALA A 657 -19.56 25.33 -7.69
CA ALA A 657 -19.30 25.63 -9.11
C ALA A 657 -17.90 25.20 -9.60
N ASP A 658 -17.09 24.62 -8.72
CA ASP A 658 -15.75 24.09 -8.98
C ASP A 658 -15.75 22.74 -9.69
N ALA A 659 -16.79 21.93 -9.50
CA ALA A 659 -17.04 20.68 -10.21
C ALA A 659 -18.54 20.40 -10.32
N HIS A 660 -18.96 19.77 -11.42
CA HIS A 660 -20.34 19.43 -11.72
C HIS A 660 -20.53 17.90 -11.79
N PRO A 661 -21.68 17.34 -11.38
CA PRO A 661 -21.94 15.91 -11.53
C PRO A 661 -21.89 15.46 -13.00
N PRO A 662 -21.37 14.26 -13.29
CA PRO A 662 -21.39 13.69 -14.63
C PRO A 662 -22.79 13.73 -15.26
N GLY A 663 -22.90 14.28 -16.46
CA GLY A 663 -24.16 14.46 -17.19
C GLY A 663 -25.01 15.67 -16.75
N ARG A 664 -24.49 16.54 -15.86
CA ARG A 664 -25.13 17.80 -15.44
C ARG A 664 -24.19 19.01 -15.59
N GLU A 665 -23.18 18.88 -16.43
CA GLU A 665 -22.20 19.91 -16.71
C GLU A 665 -22.85 21.07 -17.50
N PRO A 666 -22.66 22.33 -17.09
CA PRO A 666 -23.18 23.46 -17.83
C PRO A 666 -22.46 23.59 -19.18
N VAL A 667 -23.24 23.59 -20.26
CA VAL A 667 -22.75 23.81 -21.62
C VAL A 667 -22.17 25.22 -21.75
N LEU A 668 -20.94 25.31 -22.26
CA LEU A 668 -20.32 26.59 -22.56
C LEU A 668 -21.03 27.25 -23.74
N GLY A 669 -21.28 28.56 -23.63
CA GLY A 669 -21.83 29.35 -24.74
C GLY A 669 -20.88 29.40 -25.95
N ASN A 670 -21.32 30.00 -27.06
CA ASN A 670 -20.58 30.08 -28.33
C ASN A 670 -19.25 30.88 -28.28
N ALA A 671 -18.78 31.32 -27.11
CA ALA A 671 -17.51 32.01 -26.96
C ALA A 671 -16.38 30.98 -26.78
N GLY A 672 -15.67 30.66 -27.86
CA GLY A 672 -14.48 29.79 -27.85
C GLY A 672 -13.27 30.33 -27.08
N LEU A 673 -13.43 31.28 -26.16
CA LEU A 673 -12.37 31.85 -25.34
C LEU A 673 -12.70 31.66 -23.85
N LEU A 674 -11.87 30.89 -23.16
CA LEU A 674 -11.87 30.69 -21.72
C LEU A 674 -10.76 31.52 -21.07
N ARG A 675 -11.03 32.05 -19.88
CA ARG A 675 -10.01 32.68 -19.03
C ARG A 675 -9.53 31.66 -18.02
N LEU A 676 -8.43 30.98 -18.32
CA LEU A 676 -7.82 30.01 -17.40
C LEU A 676 -7.02 30.78 -16.34
N ALA A 677 -7.51 30.76 -15.10
CA ALA A 677 -6.94 31.55 -14.01
C ALA A 677 -5.52 31.09 -13.64
N PRO A 678 -4.75 31.90 -12.89
CA PRO A 678 -3.45 31.50 -12.37
C PRO A 678 -3.54 30.25 -11.51
N HIS A 679 -2.53 29.39 -11.57
CA HIS A 679 -2.43 28.19 -10.72
C HIS A 679 -3.68 27.30 -10.72
N SER A 680 -4.38 27.18 -11.85
CA SER A 680 -5.68 26.49 -11.94
C SER A 680 -5.72 25.47 -13.07
N ALA A 681 -6.70 24.58 -13.02
CA ALA A 681 -6.99 23.64 -14.10
C ALA A 681 -8.48 23.62 -14.42
N VAL A 682 -8.78 23.35 -15.69
CA VAL A 682 -10.12 23.19 -16.23
C VAL A 682 -10.23 21.85 -16.94
N VAL A 683 -11.38 21.19 -16.77
CA VAL A 683 -11.76 20.00 -17.52
C VAL A 683 -13.11 20.24 -18.18
N LEU A 684 -13.14 20.01 -19.48
CA LEU A 684 -14.33 20.10 -20.32
C LEU A 684 -14.66 18.71 -20.87
N VAL A 685 -15.95 18.45 -21.07
CA VAL A 685 -16.45 17.24 -21.70
C VAL A 685 -17.32 17.59 -22.90
N ALA A 686 -17.21 16.82 -23.97
CA ALA A 686 -18.09 16.98 -25.13
C ALA A 686 -19.48 16.38 -24.82
N THR A 687 -20.54 17.16 -25.01
CA THR A 687 -21.92 16.70 -24.79
C THR A 687 -22.83 17.08 -25.97
N THR A 688 -23.91 16.30 -26.16
CA THR A 688 -24.91 16.59 -27.18
C THR A 688 -25.92 17.63 -26.67
N PRO A 689 -26.42 18.54 -27.53
CA PRO A 689 -27.35 19.60 -27.12
C PRO A 689 -28.69 19.13 -26.52
N GLU A 690 -29.08 17.87 -26.69
CA GLU A 690 -30.37 17.31 -26.23
C GLU A 690 -30.33 16.70 -24.81
N LYS A 691 -29.15 16.64 -24.16
CA LYS A 691 -28.98 16.07 -22.81
C LYS A 691 -28.91 17.12 -21.67
N SER A 692 -29.14 18.41 -21.95
CA SER A 692 -29.04 19.49 -20.95
C SER A 692 -30.30 19.71 -20.12
#